data_AF-A0A1A8KFJ4-F1
#
_entry.id   AF-A0A1A8KFJ4-F1
#
_cell.length_a   1.000
_cell.length_b   1.000
_cell.length_c   1.000
_cell.angle_alpha   90.00
_cell.angle_beta   90.00
_cell.angle_gamma   90.00
#
_symmetry.space_group_name_H-M   'P 1'
#
loop_
_entity.id
_entity.type
_entity.pdbx_description
1 polymer ?
#
loop_
_entity_poly.entity_id
_entity_poly.type
_entity_poly.pdbx_seq_one_letter_code
_entity_poly.pdbx_strand_id
1 'polypeptide(L)'
;MQAQEVLEEPLARSASPSLLMATVGQRVLSRLDDGSGCTSPEQVVALWTEEGIHNSREILQTLDFTLEERLSLSDLTLALDNELLVSGNGIHQVALISYKNEIQHLLEIMETMNESRIRDMEQDFRERLMSLRCQSVEESEVLLQQVELERHILMEELQLLRVKDTELQEELSNITQEKVRLEEELDAVNAKLRDAESSVIRLQGDLKQLLQDKFGSLDPTGTYLSHEQKFSTIIKEYELQCRELQDRNDELSSELDLLKIQRSSRRSAGNDVSASELSWSLQHIESESDDSDMKQSLSPAARKRLQPVDKIALSSLDDVSVPAVSIQTELAVEQLKEKHQQEVQQLNIQLETQINYYERQLDMMKQSMEVERKDISQAFKLEISELEEQKSRAEQQVKQLKGTVDKLQTQIQQGAGGGARSMEQERKMHRERAELEQNFAREISNLVQRLSDEKEQLEAELKLKMDQEVMRVRTQLEEVRLENGALQERLRVFHLRRLEEMEREHERSRKEEERLQKENFKYREEVLDLSSRNLQLSSDNGDLSARLCEEQESAQMLQKHLATVSKEQPEEGATFQVQRLMEEKLQQQSVWLQQQEARLKEQQLLEKELISCKEKLSCQSQLEEELRSVMGKLLKVEEEKDLLQRDAKEQNHKVNSLQEEVERLQSELLVITQEKVSHAQEVLELYSKLSEAENQVVQLEANFQKLLKKEELHQELQETQEQASITLQEQIHRMKVQNQELQQQVSKLQVQEVQVQKLTQEQQTLKSRLMDVEAALTQAQDQAVRADTALSVAKAQHLRQVQQLQQQAGCGEQVEVLQAQLEAEMKRSQQLEEVAKLQVQQSGSQIIMKQQFDKATVVLQQRVEELEAQLKALRLVLQEKINQLKEQLVKNNRTSEMMKDLYVENSQLMKALQVTELRQKEAEKKNLLFEEKVRVLNQLLREAVATVLAT
;
A
#
# COMPACT_ATOMS: atom_id res chain seq x y z
N MET A 1 -16.72 -36.13 -17.45
CA MET A 1 -17.64 -36.17 -18.61
C MET A 1 -17.41 -34.88 -19.39
N GLN A 2 -17.29 -34.94 -20.72
CA GLN A 2 -17.09 -33.74 -21.54
C GLN A 2 -18.46 -33.16 -21.93
N ALA A 3 -18.73 -31.93 -21.53
CA ALA A 3 -19.80 -31.11 -22.12
C ALA A 3 -19.17 -30.35 -23.29
N GLN A 4 -19.47 -30.77 -24.51
CA GLN A 4 -18.98 -30.13 -25.73
C GLN A 4 -20.06 -29.15 -26.21
N GLU A 5 -20.08 -27.95 -25.64
CA GLU A 5 -21.00 -26.90 -26.09
C GLU A 5 -20.60 -26.43 -27.49
N VAL A 6 -21.55 -26.57 -28.41
CA VAL A 6 -21.37 -26.17 -29.81
C VAL A 6 -21.73 -24.70 -29.91
N LEU A 7 -20.70 -23.86 -30.10
CA LEU A 7 -20.87 -22.50 -30.60
C LEU A 7 -21.37 -22.57 -32.05
N GLU A 8 -22.68 -22.67 -32.23
CA GLU A 8 -23.31 -22.30 -33.51
C GLU A 8 -23.17 -20.79 -33.68
N GLU A 9 -22.18 -20.35 -34.46
CA GLU A 9 -22.18 -18.99 -34.99
C GLU A 9 -23.46 -18.78 -35.80
N PRO A 10 -24.35 -17.83 -35.45
CA PRO A 10 -25.41 -17.42 -36.34
C PRO A 10 -24.76 -16.66 -37.49
N LEU A 11 -24.39 -17.39 -38.56
CA LEU A 11 -23.72 -16.86 -39.74
C LEU A 11 -24.69 -16.07 -40.64
N ALA A 12 -25.42 -15.15 -40.00
CA ALA A 12 -26.33 -14.18 -40.57
C ALA A 12 -25.54 -13.15 -41.37
N ARG A 13 -25.01 -13.59 -42.52
CA ARG A 13 -24.62 -12.71 -43.62
C ARG A 13 -25.87 -11.97 -44.07
N SER A 14 -26.11 -10.81 -43.48
CA SER A 14 -27.01 -9.78 -43.99
C SER A 14 -26.46 -9.29 -45.32
N ALA A 15 -26.72 -10.06 -46.37
CA ALA A 15 -26.41 -9.70 -47.74
C ALA A 15 -27.22 -8.45 -48.07
N SER A 16 -26.57 -7.29 -47.97
CA SER A 16 -27.18 -5.98 -48.18
C SER A 16 -28.04 -6.01 -49.46
N PRO A 17 -29.35 -5.77 -49.36
CA PRO A 17 -30.22 -5.68 -50.54
C PRO A 17 -29.61 -4.66 -51.49
N SER A 18 -29.08 -5.16 -52.61
CA SER A 18 -28.17 -4.36 -53.43
C SER A 18 -28.95 -3.23 -54.08
N LEU A 19 -28.43 -2.00 -53.95
CA LEU A 19 -29.09 -0.74 -54.35
C LEU A 19 -29.08 -0.54 -55.88
N LEU A 20 -29.29 -1.64 -56.62
CA LEU A 20 -29.14 -1.83 -58.07
C LEU A 20 -30.33 -2.60 -58.67
N MET A 21 -31.53 -2.39 -58.14
CA MET A 21 -32.79 -2.67 -58.86
C MET A 21 -33.37 -1.42 -59.54
N ALA A 22 -32.69 -0.27 -59.44
CA ALA A 22 -33.03 0.98 -60.13
C ALA A 22 -32.63 1.02 -61.63
N THR A 23 -32.34 -0.15 -62.22
CA THR A 23 -31.90 -0.30 -63.63
C THR A 23 -32.82 -1.20 -64.46
N VAL A 24 -33.96 -1.62 -63.93
CA VAL A 24 -35.14 -1.87 -64.76
C VAL A 24 -35.66 -0.48 -65.18
N GLY A 25 -35.68 -0.21 -66.48
CA GLY A 25 -35.81 1.16 -67.02
C GLY A 25 -37.01 1.93 -66.46
N GLN A 26 -36.83 3.25 -66.27
CA GLN A 26 -37.79 4.16 -65.63
C GLN A 26 -39.23 3.91 -66.12
N ARG A 27 -40.08 3.40 -65.21
CA ARG A 27 -41.51 3.24 -65.39
C ARG A 27 -42.22 4.20 -64.46
N VAL A 28 -43.03 5.07 -65.03
CA VAL A 28 -43.92 5.95 -64.28
C VAL A 28 -45.19 5.17 -63.91
N LEU A 29 -45.74 5.44 -62.73
CA LEU A 29 -46.84 4.69 -62.11
C LEU A 29 -46.42 3.30 -61.59
N SER A 30 -45.18 3.15 -61.10
CA SER A 30 -44.71 1.93 -60.42
C SER A 30 -45.56 1.56 -59.20
N ARG A 31 -46.21 2.56 -58.57
CA ARG A 31 -47.24 2.39 -57.52
C ARG A 31 -48.44 1.55 -57.97
N LEU A 32 -48.67 1.42 -59.27
CA LEU A 32 -49.74 0.61 -59.87
C LEU A 32 -49.24 -0.72 -60.47
N ASP A 33 -47.94 -1.03 -60.31
CA ASP A 33 -47.33 -2.29 -60.72
C ASP A 33 -47.58 -3.37 -59.64
N ASP A 34 -48.09 -4.52 -60.03
CA ASP A 34 -48.24 -5.71 -59.17
C ASP A 34 -47.00 -6.61 -59.17
N GLY A 35 -45.91 -6.16 -59.81
CA GLY A 35 -44.69 -6.91 -60.07
C GLY A 35 -44.63 -7.51 -61.48
N SER A 36 -45.69 -7.39 -62.29
CA SER A 36 -45.72 -7.86 -63.68
C SER A 36 -45.22 -6.85 -64.72
N GLY A 37 -45.02 -5.59 -64.35
CA GLY A 37 -44.73 -4.50 -65.30
C GLY A 37 -45.96 -3.94 -66.01
N CYS A 38 -47.15 -4.44 -65.68
CA CYS A 38 -48.41 -4.08 -66.33
C CYS A 38 -49.51 -3.79 -65.31
N THR A 39 -50.40 -2.85 -65.62
CA THR A 39 -51.50 -2.43 -64.74
C THR A 39 -52.85 -2.44 -65.49
N SER A 40 -53.99 -2.29 -64.80
CA SER A 40 -55.29 -2.19 -65.49
C SER A 40 -55.57 -0.75 -65.95
N PRO A 41 -56.26 -0.54 -67.10
CA PRO A 41 -56.69 0.78 -67.54
C PRO A 41 -57.49 1.54 -66.47
N GLU A 42 -58.34 0.84 -65.71
CA GLU A 42 -59.14 1.39 -64.62
C GLU A 42 -58.28 1.95 -63.49
N GLN A 43 -57.15 1.31 -63.15
CA GLN A 43 -56.26 1.76 -62.08
C GLN A 43 -55.55 3.07 -62.46
N VAL A 44 -55.11 3.19 -63.72
CA VAL A 44 -54.53 4.42 -64.28
C VAL A 44 -55.58 5.53 -64.38
N VAL A 45 -56.77 5.21 -64.90
CA VAL A 45 -57.91 6.13 -64.98
C VAL A 45 -58.29 6.66 -63.60
N ALA A 46 -58.34 5.79 -62.58
CA ALA A 46 -58.66 6.16 -61.20
C ALA A 46 -57.62 7.13 -60.62
N LEU A 47 -56.32 6.76 -60.63
CA LEU A 47 -55.24 7.60 -60.10
C LEU A 47 -55.17 8.96 -60.79
N TRP A 48 -55.39 9.01 -62.11
CA TRP A 48 -55.47 10.28 -62.85
C TRP A 48 -56.73 11.09 -62.48
N THR A 49 -57.89 10.47 -62.24
CA THR A 49 -59.08 11.20 -61.75
C THR A 49 -58.92 11.71 -60.31
N GLU A 50 -58.21 10.99 -59.44
CA GLU A 50 -57.90 11.43 -58.06
C GLU A 50 -57.04 12.71 -58.06
N GLU A 51 -56.10 12.82 -59.00
CA GLU A 51 -55.30 14.02 -59.26
C GLU A 51 -56.03 15.08 -60.13
N GLY A 52 -57.35 14.92 -60.35
CA GLY A 52 -58.21 15.91 -61.00
C GLY A 52 -58.31 15.83 -62.53
N ILE A 53 -57.80 14.77 -63.17
CA ILE A 53 -57.82 14.59 -64.63
C ILE A 53 -59.09 13.85 -65.06
N HIS A 54 -60.13 14.60 -65.38
CA HIS A 54 -61.47 14.07 -65.62
C HIS A 54 -61.63 13.35 -66.98
N ASN A 55 -60.73 13.60 -67.95
CA ASN A 55 -60.75 13.02 -69.30
C ASN A 55 -59.75 11.86 -69.46
N SER A 56 -59.28 11.26 -68.36
CA SER A 56 -58.23 10.22 -68.34
C SER A 56 -58.47 9.06 -69.32
N ARG A 57 -59.72 8.61 -69.48
CA ARG A 57 -60.11 7.56 -70.42
C ARG A 57 -59.97 7.97 -71.89
N GLU A 58 -60.31 9.21 -72.24
CA GLU A 58 -60.15 9.75 -73.60
C GLU A 58 -58.66 9.93 -73.94
N ILE A 59 -57.84 10.28 -72.93
CA ILE A 59 -56.40 10.46 -73.09
C ILE A 59 -55.69 9.13 -73.36
N LEU A 60 -56.04 8.04 -72.66
CA LEU A 60 -55.51 6.70 -72.98
C LEU A 60 -55.83 6.30 -74.44
N GLN A 61 -57.06 6.56 -74.89
CA GLN A 61 -57.46 6.30 -76.28
C GLN A 61 -56.76 7.20 -77.30
N THR A 62 -56.37 8.41 -76.91
CA THR A 62 -55.59 9.34 -77.76
C THR A 62 -54.12 8.95 -77.85
N LEU A 63 -53.64 8.17 -76.87
CA LEU A 63 -52.31 7.54 -76.84
C LEU A 63 -52.29 6.13 -77.46
N ASP A 64 -53.29 5.78 -78.29
CA ASP A 64 -53.48 4.48 -78.94
C ASP A 64 -53.60 3.25 -77.99
N PHE A 65 -53.88 3.45 -76.70
CA PHE A 65 -54.09 2.34 -75.75
C PHE A 65 -55.53 1.83 -75.72
N THR A 66 -55.68 0.50 -75.75
CA THR A 66 -56.97 -0.19 -75.59
C THR A 66 -57.40 -0.24 -74.11
N LEU A 67 -58.70 -0.13 -73.87
CA LEU A 67 -59.29 -0.16 -72.52
C LEU A 67 -59.74 -1.57 -72.08
N GLU A 68 -59.38 -2.60 -72.84
CA GLU A 68 -59.84 -3.99 -72.66
C GLU A 68 -58.69 -4.95 -72.29
N GLU A 69 -57.43 -4.50 -72.38
CA GLU A 69 -56.22 -5.27 -72.10
C GLU A 69 -55.38 -4.60 -70.98
N ARG A 70 -54.40 -5.30 -70.39
CA ARG A 70 -53.50 -4.68 -69.38
C ARG A 70 -52.52 -3.73 -70.07
N LEU A 71 -52.33 -2.55 -69.49
CA LEU A 71 -51.40 -1.55 -69.97
C LEU A 71 -49.97 -1.88 -69.52
N SER A 72 -49.04 -1.98 -70.47
CA SER A 72 -47.59 -2.03 -70.19
C SER A 72 -47.13 -0.68 -69.66
N LEU A 73 -46.59 -0.65 -68.44
CA LEU A 73 -46.15 0.60 -67.80
C LEU A 73 -44.93 1.21 -68.51
N SER A 74 -44.08 0.38 -69.11
CA SER A 74 -42.95 0.86 -69.94
C SER A 74 -43.41 1.57 -71.22
N ASP A 75 -44.41 1.03 -71.90
CA ASP A 75 -44.90 1.61 -73.16
C ASP A 75 -45.77 2.84 -72.89
N LEU A 76 -46.55 2.84 -71.81
CA LEU A 76 -47.28 4.01 -71.33
C LEU A 76 -46.33 5.14 -70.90
N THR A 77 -45.21 4.83 -70.25
CA THR A 77 -44.18 5.82 -69.90
C THR A 77 -43.58 6.44 -71.17
N LEU A 78 -43.19 5.63 -72.14
CA LEU A 78 -42.64 6.10 -73.42
C LEU A 78 -43.64 6.97 -74.19
N ALA A 79 -44.94 6.67 -74.13
CA ALA A 79 -45.99 7.51 -74.70
C ALA A 79 -46.10 8.87 -73.98
N LEU A 80 -46.07 8.88 -72.64
CA LEU A 80 -46.08 10.10 -71.83
C LEU A 80 -44.82 10.96 -72.04
N ASP A 81 -43.65 10.35 -72.21
CA ASP A 81 -42.38 11.05 -72.50
C ASP A 81 -42.42 11.81 -73.83
N ASN A 82 -42.99 11.20 -74.88
CA ASN A 82 -43.16 11.85 -76.17
C ASN A 82 -44.10 13.07 -76.09
N GLU A 83 -45.20 12.99 -75.32
CA GLU A 83 -46.10 14.13 -75.06
C GLU A 83 -45.51 15.14 -74.04
N LEU A 84 -44.47 14.77 -73.28
CA LEU A 84 -43.68 15.70 -72.47
C LEU A 84 -42.77 16.56 -73.36
N LEU A 85 -42.33 16.02 -74.51
CA LEU A 85 -41.51 16.72 -75.51
C LEU A 85 -42.32 17.55 -76.53
N VAL A 86 -43.60 17.25 -76.72
CA VAL A 86 -44.50 17.97 -77.65
C VAL A 86 -45.43 18.91 -76.88
N SER A 87 -45.26 20.24 -77.06
CA SER A 87 -46.02 21.23 -76.29
C SER A 87 -47.38 21.57 -76.91
N GLY A 88 -48.47 21.32 -76.17
CA GLY A 88 -49.78 21.92 -76.47
C GLY A 88 -51.03 21.20 -75.95
N ASN A 89 -50.97 19.90 -75.66
CA ASN A 89 -52.16 19.09 -75.33
C ASN A 89 -52.33 18.82 -73.83
N GLY A 90 -53.56 18.50 -73.41
CA GLY A 90 -53.88 18.13 -72.02
C GLY A 90 -53.16 16.87 -71.53
N ILE A 91 -52.61 16.04 -72.44
CA ILE A 91 -51.80 14.87 -72.12
C ILE A 91 -50.50 15.25 -71.41
N HIS A 92 -49.94 16.43 -71.70
CA HIS A 92 -48.75 16.95 -71.01
C HIS A 92 -48.99 17.12 -69.49
N GLN A 93 -50.21 17.50 -69.08
CA GLN A 93 -50.58 17.57 -67.67
C GLN A 93 -50.63 16.18 -67.03
N VAL A 94 -51.05 15.16 -67.78
CA VAL A 94 -51.04 13.75 -67.33
C VAL A 94 -49.63 13.24 -67.12
N ALA A 95 -48.72 13.52 -68.05
CA ALA A 95 -47.32 13.13 -67.94
C ALA A 95 -46.67 13.73 -66.67
N LEU A 96 -46.84 15.05 -66.45
CA LEU A 96 -46.30 15.74 -65.27
C LEU A 96 -46.89 15.22 -63.94
N ILE A 97 -48.20 14.95 -63.89
CA ILE A 97 -48.87 14.39 -62.69
C ILE A 97 -48.39 12.96 -62.41
N SER A 98 -48.23 12.15 -63.46
CA SER A 98 -47.73 10.79 -63.33
C SER A 98 -46.29 10.77 -62.81
N TYR A 99 -45.41 11.62 -63.35
CA TYR A 99 -44.04 11.79 -62.87
C TYR A 99 -43.95 12.34 -61.44
N LYS A 100 -44.79 13.30 -61.07
CA LYS A 100 -44.93 13.79 -59.68
C LYS A 100 -45.24 12.64 -58.72
N ASN A 101 -46.22 11.80 -59.08
CA ASN A 101 -46.67 10.70 -58.22
C ASN A 101 -45.66 9.55 -58.16
N GLU A 102 -44.88 9.34 -59.23
CA GLU A 102 -43.74 8.41 -59.23
C GLU A 102 -42.63 8.87 -58.28
N ILE A 103 -42.22 10.14 -58.35
CA ILE A 103 -41.21 10.71 -57.45
C ILE A 103 -41.66 10.61 -55.99
N GLN A 104 -42.92 10.93 -55.70
CA GLN A 104 -43.50 10.83 -54.36
C GLN A 104 -43.48 9.37 -53.83
N HIS A 105 -43.88 8.40 -54.65
CA HIS A 105 -43.87 6.98 -54.30
C HIS A 105 -42.46 6.44 -54.02
N LEU A 106 -41.48 6.83 -54.85
CA LEU A 106 -40.09 6.41 -54.67
C LEU A 106 -39.44 7.04 -53.43
N LEU A 107 -39.82 8.28 -53.08
CA LEU A 107 -39.43 8.90 -51.81
C LEU A 107 -40.02 8.13 -50.61
N GLU A 108 -41.31 7.81 -50.62
CA GLU A 108 -41.99 7.06 -49.55
C GLU A 108 -41.37 5.66 -49.34
N ILE A 109 -41.02 4.95 -50.42
CA ILE A 109 -40.29 3.67 -50.35
C ILE A 109 -38.86 3.85 -49.79
N MET A 110 -38.15 4.89 -50.21
CA MET A 110 -36.79 5.17 -49.73
C MET A 110 -36.78 5.59 -48.26
N GLU A 111 -37.75 6.37 -47.82
CA GLU A 111 -37.91 6.80 -46.42
C GLU A 111 -38.24 5.60 -45.54
N THR A 112 -39.26 4.81 -45.88
CA THR A 112 -39.65 3.62 -45.09
C THR A 112 -38.54 2.55 -45.01
N MET A 113 -37.76 2.36 -46.09
CA MET A 113 -36.59 1.47 -46.08
C MET A 113 -35.43 2.02 -45.23
N ASN A 114 -35.18 3.33 -45.26
CA ASN A 114 -34.16 3.93 -44.39
C ASN A 114 -34.59 3.89 -42.93
N GLU A 115 -35.85 4.18 -42.61
CA GLU A 115 -36.38 4.04 -41.27
C GLU A 115 -36.27 2.62 -40.73
N SER A 116 -36.62 1.59 -41.53
CA SER A 116 -36.50 0.20 -41.06
C SER A 116 -35.03 -0.13 -40.77
N ARG A 117 -34.13 0.17 -41.70
CA ARG A 117 -32.68 -0.05 -41.52
C ARG A 117 -32.11 0.70 -40.31
N ILE A 118 -32.58 1.91 -40.03
CA ILE A 118 -32.20 2.66 -38.83
C ILE A 118 -32.72 1.96 -37.57
N ARG A 119 -34.00 1.57 -37.53
CA ARG A 119 -34.59 0.82 -36.40
C ARG A 119 -33.86 -0.49 -36.14
N ASP A 120 -33.54 -1.25 -37.18
CA ASP A 120 -32.82 -2.51 -37.11
C ASP A 120 -31.41 -2.29 -36.54
N MET A 121 -30.66 -1.30 -37.06
CA MET A 121 -29.34 -0.93 -36.55
C MET A 121 -29.39 -0.43 -35.09
N GLU A 122 -30.36 0.40 -34.74
CA GLU A 122 -30.54 0.85 -33.35
C GLU A 122 -30.88 -0.32 -32.40
N GLN A 123 -31.63 -1.32 -32.87
CA GLN A 123 -31.92 -2.52 -32.08
C GLN A 123 -30.64 -3.36 -31.88
N ASP A 124 -29.88 -3.61 -32.94
CA ASP A 124 -28.55 -4.23 -32.89
C ASP A 124 -27.64 -3.54 -31.86
N PHE A 125 -27.58 -2.20 -31.86
CA PHE A 125 -26.80 -1.44 -30.88
C PHE A 125 -27.35 -1.55 -29.46
N ARG A 126 -28.68 -1.53 -29.27
CA ARG A 126 -29.31 -1.72 -27.95
C ARG A 126 -28.99 -3.11 -27.39
N GLU A 127 -29.11 -4.15 -28.19
CA GLU A 127 -28.87 -5.54 -27.78
C GLU A 127 -27.39 -5.77 -27.42
N ARG A 128 -26.46 -5.25 -28.24
CA ARG A 128 -25.02 -5.29 -27.92
C ARG A 128 -24.68 -4.50 -26.65
N LEU A 129 -25.25 -3.31 -26.46
CA LEU A 129 -25.07 -2.50 -25.24
C LEU A 129 -25.65 -3.18 -23.99
N MET A 130 -26.76 -3.91 -24.11
CA MET A 130 -27.31 -4.71 -23.02
C MET A 130 -26.43 -5.92 -22.70
N SER A 131 -25.96 -6.65 -23.72
CA SER A 131 -25.04 -7.79 -23.53
C SER A 131 -23.74 -7.39 -22.84
N LEU A 132 -23.09 -6.29 -23.28
CA LEU A 132 -21.88 -5.75 -22.64
C LEU A 132 -22.13 -5.28 -21.20
N ARG A 133 -23.32 -4.77 -20.89
CA ARG A 133 -23.71 -4.39 -19.52
C ARG A 133 -23.92 -5.61 -18.63
N CYS A 134 -24.54 -6.68 -19.12
CA CYS A 134 -24.66 -7.93 -18.38
C CYS A 134 -23.28 -8.52 -18.07
N GLN A 135 -22.41 -8.66 -19.08
CA GLN A 135 -21.04 -9.14 -18.92
C GLN A 135 -20.24 -8.31 -17.90
N SER A 136 -20.29 -6.98 -17.99
CA SER A 136 -19.60 -6.08 -17.05
C SER A 136 -20.16 -6.19 -15.62
N VAL A 137 -21.45 -6.46 -15.44
CA VAL A 137 -22.05 -6.72 -14.12
C VAL A 137 -21.65 -8.09 -13.59
N GLU A 138 -21.63 -9.14 -14.43
CA GLU A 138 -21.20 -10.49 -14.07
C GLU A 138 -19.71 -10.50 -13.66
N GLU A 139 -18.83 -9.83 -14.42
CA GLU A 139 -17.42 -9.63 -14.06
C GLU A 139 -17.27 -8.86 -12.73
N SER A 140 -18.07 -7.80 -12.52
CA SER A 140 -18.05 -7.03 -11.28
C SER A 140 -18.54 -7.84 -10.08
N GLU A 141 -19.52 -8.72 -10.26
CA GLU A 141 -20.04 -9.60 -9.20
C GLU A 141 -19.02 -10.68 -8.83
N VAL A 142 -18.35 -11.31 -9.81
CA VAL A 142 -17.28 -12.29 -9.56
C VAL A 142 -16.10 -11.64 -8.81
N LEU A 143 -15.68 -10.44 -9.22
CA LEU A 143 -14.64 -9.68 -8.52
C LEU A 143 -15.06 -9.31 -7.08
N LEU A 144 -16.32 -8.92 -6.88
CA LEU A 144 -16.84 -8.64 -5.54
C LEU A 144 -16.85 -9.90 -4.66
N GLN A 145 -17.32 -11.04 -5.19
CA GLN A 145 -17.31 -12.32 -4.47
C GLN A 145 -15.89 -12.78 -4.10
N GLN A 146 -14.89 -12.55 -4.97
CA GLN A 146 -13.48 -12.82 -4.64
C GLN A 146 -12.98 -11.91 -3.51
N VAL A 147 -13.20 -10.59 -3.60
CA VAL A 147 -12.79 -9.63 -2.57
C VAL A 147 -13.49 -9.90 -1.23
N GLU A 148 -14.75 -10.33 -1.25
CA GLU A 148 -15.45 -10.77 -0.05
C GLU A 148 -14.85 -12.04 0.54
N LEU A 149 -14.45 -13.04 -0.26
CA LEU A 149 -13.79 -14.25 0.22
C LEU A 149 -12.42 -13.95 0.85
N GLU A 150 -11.58 -13.15 0.17
CA GLU A 150 -10.27 -12.71 0.68
C GLU A 150 -10.43 -11.92 1.99
N ARG A 151 -11.44 -11.05 2.08
CA ARG A 151 -11.79 -10.33 3.31
C ARG A 151 -12.23 -11.26 4.45
N HIS A 152 -12.96 -12.34 4.17
CA HIS A 152 -13.33 -13.32 5.21
C HIS A 152 -12.10 -14.06 5.75
N ILE A 153 -11.21 -14.52 4.86
CA ILE A 153 -9.94 -15.18 5.24
C ILE A 153 -9.09 -14.25 6.13
N LEU A 154 -8.87 -13.01 5.70
CA LEU A 154 -8.15 -12.01 6.49
C LEU A 154 -8.83 -11.68 7.83
N MET A 155 -10.17 -11.74 7.91
CA MET A 155 -10.90 -11.58 9.17
C MET A 155 -10.76 -12.78 10.11
N GLU A 156 -10.58 -13.99 9.61
CA GLU A 156 -10.28 -15.19 10.41
C GLU A 156 -8.82 -15.16 10.91
N GLU A 157 -7.87 -14.80 10.06
CA GLU A 157 -6.46 -14.61 10.44
C GLU A 157 -6.30 -13.51 11.51
N LEU A 158 -6.97 -12.36 11.34
CA LEU A 158 -6.97 -11.29 12.34
C LEU A 158 -7.66 -11.70 13.66
N GLN A 159 -8.60 -12.65 13.66
CA GLN A 159 -9.16 -13.21 14.89
C GLN A 159 -8.15 -14.16 15.56
N LEU A 160 -7.51 -15.04 14.80
CA LEU A 160 -6.48 -15.94 15.30
C LEU A 160 -5.27 -15.19 15.89
N LEU A 161 -4.84 -14.10 15.26
CA LEU A 161 -3.78 -13.23 15.78
C LEU A 161 -4.20 -12.56 17.09
N ARG A 162 -5.42 -12.02 17.18
CA ARG A 162 -5.94 -11.43 18.44
C ARG A 162 -6.01 -12.42 19.60
N VAL A 163 -6.34 -13.68 19.34
CA VAL A 163 -6.32 -14.73 20.37
C VAL A 163 -4.88 -14.93 20.87
N LYS A 164 -3.91 -15.08 19.97
CA LYS A 164 -2.49 -15.20 20.32
C LYS A 164 -1.94 -13.98 21.05
N ASP A 165 -2.34 -12.77 20.65
CA ASP A 165 -1.97 -11.53 21.35
C ASP A 165 -2.51 -11.56 22.80
N THR A 166 -3.74 -12.04 23.03
CA THR A 166 -4.28 -12.18 24.39
C THR A 166 -3.61 -13.29 25.20
N GLU A 167 -3.25 -14.42 24.57
CA GLU A 167 -2.49 -15.50 25.22
C GLU A 167 -1.11 -15.01 25.67
N LEU A 168 -0.34 -14.37 24.77
CA LEU A 168 0.96 -13.78 25.08
C LEU A 168 0.86 -12.64 26.11
N GLN A 169 -0.21 -11.84 26.08
CA GLN A 169 -0.44 -10.81 27.09
C GLN A 169 -0.74 -11.41 28.48
N GLU A 170 -1.45 -12.54 28.55
CA GLU A 170 -1.66 -13.28 29.80
C GLU A 170 -0.34 -13.90 30.31
N GLU A 171 0.44 -14.56 29.44
CA GLU A 171 1.77 -15.09 29.77
C GLU A 171 2.72 -14.01 30.32
N LEU A 172 2.82 -12.86 29.66
CA LEU A 172 3.61 -11.72 30.13
C LEU A 172 3.10 -11.19 31.48
N SER A 173 1.80 -11.21 31.73
CA SER A 173 1.23 -10.82 33.03
C SER A 173 1.58 -11.83 34.14
N ASN A 174 1.63 -13.12 33.83
CA ASN A 174 1.99 -14.19 34.75
C ASN A 174 3.49 -14.14 35.09
N ILE A 175 4.36 -13.99 34.08
CA ILE A 175 5.81 -13.79 34.27
C ILE A 175 6.09 -12.53 35.09
N THR A 176 5.32 -11.45 34.88
CA THR A 176 5.44 -10.22 35.68
C THR A 176 5.04 -10.43 37.15
N GLN A 177 3.97 -11.19 37.41
CA GLN A 177 3.56 -11.55 38.77
C GLN A 177 4.58 -12.46 39.47
N GLU A 178 5.10 -13.48 38.77
CA GLU A 178 6.15 -14.36 39.30
C GLU A 178 7.43 -13.58 39.59
N LYS A 179 7.83 -12.65 38.71
CA LYS A 179 8.96 -11.75 38.95
C LYS A 179 8.77 -10.95 40.24
N VAL A 180 7.62 -10.28 40.42
CA VAL A 180 7.36 -9.48 41.65
C VAL A 180 7.43 -10.37 42.89
N ARG A 181 6.86 -11.57 42.84
CA ARG A 181 6.95 -12.55 43.93
C ARG A 181 8.41 -12.96 44.24
N LEU A 182 9.23 -13.18 43.21
CA LEU A 182 10.65 -13.51 43.39
C LEU A 182 11.46 -12.31 43.94
N GLU A 183 11.09 -11.07 43.58
CA GLU A 183 11.64 -9.85 44.18
C GLU A 183 11.24 -9.74 45.67
N GLU A 184 10.00 -10.04 46.05
CA GLU A 184 9.56 -10.11 47.46
C GLU A 184 10.26 -11.22 48.26
N GLU A 185 10.41 -12.43 47.68
CA GLU A 185 11.13 -13.54 48.32
C GLU A 185 12.63 -13.21 48.49
N LEU A 186 13.26 -12.54 47.52
CA LEU A 186 14.63 -12.04 47.60
C LEU A 186 14.79 -10.97 48.69
N ASP A 187 13.88 -10.00 48.80
CA ASP A 187 13.94 -8.96 49.83
C ASP A 187 13.71 -9.53 51.24
N ALA A 188 12.85 -10.55 51.37
CA ALA A 188 12.68 -11.30 52.61
C ALA A 188 13.95 -12.08 53.01
N VAL A 189 14.74 -12.56 52.06
CA VAL A 189 16.07 -13.16 52.31
C VAL A 189 17.10 -12.08 52.68
N ASN A 190 17.12 -10.95 51.97
CA ASN A 190 18.00 -9.81 52.28
C ASN A 190 17.72 -9.18 53.65
N ALA A 191 16.47 -9.21 54.13
CA ALA A 191 16.13 -8.83 55.50
C ALA A 191 16.75 -9.80 56.52
N LYS A 192 16.51 -11.11 56.36
CA LYS A 192 17.08 -12.16 57.24
C LYS A 192 18.60 -12.15 57.26
N LEU A 193 19.25 -11.88 56.11
CA LEU A 193 20.70 -11.74 56.02
C LEU A 193 21.19 -10.55 56.86
N ARG A 194 20.58 -9.37 56.73
CA ARG A 194 20.94 -8.18 57.53
C ARG A 194 20.70 -8.38 59.03
N ASP A 195 19.66 -9.13 59.41
CA ASP A 195 19.41 -9.50 60.81
C ASP A 195 20.49 -10.47 61.34
N ALA A 196 20.92 -11.43 60.52
CA ALA A 196 22.02 -12.35 60.84
C ALA A 196 23.37 -11.61 60.95
N GLU A 197 23.71 -10.75 59.98
CA GLU A 197 24.89 -9.88 60.01
C GLU A 197 24.90 -8.98 61.24
N SER A 198 23.78 -8.33 61.53
CA SER A 198 23.60 -7.51 62.75
C SER A 198 23.78 -8.33 64.01
N SER A 199 23.38 -9.62 64.00
CA SER A 199 23.57 -10.54 65.12
C SER A 199 25.02 -10.98 65.28
N VAL A 200 25.74 -11.23 64.17
CA VAL A 200 27.19 -11.46 64.17
C VAL A 200 27.95 -10.23 64.68
N ILE A 201 27.56 -9.03 64.27
CA ILE A 201 28.16 -7.77 64.76
C ILE A 201 27.95 -7.59 66.27
N ARG A 202 26.74 -7.90 66.79
CA ARG A 202 26.50 -7.92 68.25
C ARG A 202 27.39 -8.94 68.95
N LEU A 203 27.41 -10.19 68.50
CA LEU A 203 28.24 -11.26 69.10
C LEU A 203 29.74 -10.93 69.04
N GLN A 204 30.23 -10.26 67.99
CA GLN A 204 31.60 -9.74 67.93
C GLN A 204 31.84 -8.58 68.90
N GLY A 205 30.82 -7.77 69.19
CA GLY A 205 30.84 -6.75 70.25
C GLY A 205 30.89 -7.37 71.64
N ASP A 206 29.99 -8.32 71.91
CA ASP A 206 29.89 -9.06 73.18
C ASP A 206 31.19 -9.83 73.46
N LEU A 207 31.80 -10.45 72.45
CA LEU A 207 33.11 -11.10 72.54
C LEU A 207 34.23 -10.10 72.86
N LYS A 208 34.25 -8.92 72.23
CA LYS A 208 35.23 -7.86 72.54
C LYS A 208 35.04 -7.33 73.97
N GLN A 209 33.80 -7.12 74.40
CA GLN A 209 33.49 -6.70 75.76
C GLN A 209 33.92 -7.76 76.78
N LEU A 210 33.59 -9.04 76.54
CA LEU A 210 34.00 -10.14 77.42
C LEU A 210 35.52 -10.28 77.49
N LEU A 211 36.23 -10.13 76.37
CA LEU A 211 37.70 -10.06 76.37
C LEU A 211 38.21 -8.84 77.16
N GLN A 212 37.57 -7.68 77.04
CA GLN A 212 37.96 -6.47 77.77
C GLN A 212 37.59 -6.51 79.26
N ASP A 213 36.55 -7.23 79.66
CA ASP A 213 36.22 -7.46 81.07
C ASP A 213 37.17 -8.50 81.71
N LYS A 214 37.56 -9.53 80.95
CA LYS A 214 38.50 -10.58 81.37
C LYS A 214 39.96 -10.12 81.42
N PHE A 215 40.38 -9.27 80.48
CA PHE A 215 41.79 -8.91 80.26
C PHE A 215 42.06 -7.39 80.22
N GLY A 216 41.04 -6.54 80.09
CA GLY A 216 41.20 -5.07 80.02
C GLY A 216 41.26 -4.36 81.37
N SER A 217 41.12 -5.10 82.48
CA SER A 217 41.51 -4.63 83.82
C SER A 217 43.02 -4.72 84.07
N LEU A 218 43.78 -5.27 83.12
CA LEU A 218 45.23 -5.27 83.12
C LEU A 218 45.74 -3.92 82.60
N ASP A 219 46.32 -3.13 83.50
CA ASP A 219 46.86 -1.81 83.19
C ASP A 219 47.91 -1.88 82.06
N PRO A 220 47.94 -0.92 81.10
CA PRO A 220 48.93 -0.91 80.02
C PRO A 220 50.39 -0.85 80.47
N THR A 221 50.66 -0.56 81.75
CA THR A 221 51.99 -0.29 82.29
C THR A 221 52.60 -1.49 83.05
N GLY A 222 52.83 -2.58 82.33
CA GLY A 222 54.08 -3.34 82.49
C GLY A 222 54.23 -4.32 83.66
N THR A 223 53.18 -5.03 84.10
CA THR A 223 53.36 -6.16 85.06
C THR A 223 53.57 -7.52 84.38
N TYR A 224 52.93 -7.78 83.23
CA TYR A 224 53.06 -9.08 82.53
C TYR A 224 54.47 -9.37 81.98
N LEU A 225 55.23 -8.31 81.69
CA LEU A 225 56.66 -8.40 81.35
C LEU A 225 57.46 -9.19 82.40
N SER A 226 57.04 -9.21 83.68
CA SER A 226 57.74 -9.98 84.71
C SER A 226 57.68 -11.49 84.49
N HIS A 227 56.66 -12.03 83.82
CA HIS A 227 56.57 -13.46 83.49
C HIS A 227 57.14 -13.73 82.11
N GLU A 228 56.85 -12.88 81.12
CA GLU A 228 57.35 -13.03 79.76
C GLU A 228 58.87 -12.87 79.67
N GLN A 229 59.47 -11.96 80.45
CA GLN A 229 60.93 -11.86 80.59
C GLN A 229 61.52 -13.04 81.37
N LYS A 230 60.84 -13.58 82.40
CA LYS A 230 61.31 -14.80 83.09
C LYS A 230 61.32 -15.99 82.14
N PHE A 231 60.26 -16.21 81.36
CA PHE A 231 60.24 -17.25 80.33
C PHE A 231 61.29 -16.99 79.25
N SER A 232 61.49 -15.74 78.80
CA SER A 232 62.56 -15.42 77.84
C SER A 232 63.96 -15.69 78.39
N THR A 233 64.23 -15.41 79.67
CA THR A 233 65.51 -15.74 80.31
C THR A 233 65.67 -17.24 80.48
N ILE A 234 64.65 -17.95 81.00
CA ILE A 234 64.68 -19.41 81.16
C ILE A 234 64.88 -20.11 79.81
N ILE A 235 64.19 -19.68 78.75
CA ILE A 235 64.38 -20.22 77.39
C ILE A 235 65.82 -19.97 76.93
N LYS A 236 66.37 -18.77 77.11
CA LYS A 236 67.78 -18.47 76.75
C LYS A 236 68.79 -19.26 77.58
N GLU A 237 68.52 -19.51 78.86
CA GLU A 237 69.37 -20.34 79.71
C GLU A 237 69.30 -21.82 79.31
N TYR A 238 68.12 -22.33 78.91
CA TYR A 238 67.98 -23.66 78.32
C TYR A 238 68.60 -23.76 76.93
N GLU A 239 68.47 -22.76 76.07
CA GLU A 239 69.14 -22.68 74.76
C GLU A 239 70.66 -22.64 74.91
N LEU A 240 71.17 -21.88 75.89
CA LEU A 240 72.60 -21.82 76.22
C LEU A 240 73.09 -23.16 76.79
N GLN A 241 72.34 -23.79 77.69
CA GLN A 241 72.66 -25.14 78.20
C GLN A 241 72.62 -26.19 77.08
N CYS A 242 71.67 -26.11 76.15
CA CYS A 242 71.65 -27.01 74.98
C CYS A 242 72.87 -26.77 74.09
N ARG A 243 73.34 -25.52 73.95
CA ARG A 243 74.57 -25.19 73.22
C ARG A 243 75.82 -25.67 73.94
N GLU A 244 75.98 -25.38 75.22
CA GLU A 244 77.09 -25.89 76.02
C GLU A 244 77.11 -27.42 76.04
N LEU A 245 75.96 -28.09 76.17
CA LEU A 245 75.87 -29.55 76.07
C LEU A 245 76.20 -30.07 74.66
N GLN A 246 75.84 -29.35 73.61
CA GLN A 246 76.20 -29.71 72.23
C GLN A 246 77.70 -29.52 71.99
N ASP A 247 78.26 -28.36 72.32
CA ASP A 247 79.69 -28.07 72.25
C ASP A 247 80.49 -29.10 73.08
N ARG A 248 80.01 -29.46 74.28
CA ARG A 248 80.60 -30.51 75.13
C ARG A 248 80.48 -31.91 74.54
N ASN A 249 79.40 -32.21 73.81
CA ASN A 249 79.20 -33.49 73.14
C ASN A 249 80.03 -33.59 71.86
N ASP A 250 80.29 -32.46 71.18
CA ASP A 250 81.20 -32.36 70.04
C ASP A 250 82.67 -32.43 70.50
N GLU A 251 83.03 -31.78 71.62
CA GLU A 251 84.30 -32.00 72.33
C GLU A 251 84.49 -33.48 72.68
N LEU A 252 83.53 -34.10 73.39
CA LEU A 252 83.58 -35.51 73.78
C LEU A 252 83.54 -36.46 72.57
N SER A 253 82.91 -36.07 71.46
CA SER A 253 82.97 -36.82 70.19
C SER A 253 84.35 -36.73 69.55
N SER A 254 84.99 -35.54 69.58
CA SER A 254 86.36 -35.38 69.12
C SER A 254 87.38 -36.12 70.00
N GLU A 255 87.18 -36.15 71.32
CA GLU A 255 87.97 -36.97 72.25
C GLU A 255 87.71 -38.46 72.01
N LEU A 256 86.46 -38.88 71.79
CA LEU A 256 86.11 -40.26 71.44
C LEU A 256 86.72 -40.67 70.10
N ASP A 257 86.79 -39.79 69.10
CA ASP A 257 87.39 -40.09 67.81
C ASP A 257 88.93 -40.10 67.89
N LEU A 258 89.54 -39.21 68.67
CA LEU A 258 90.96 -39.30 69.03
C LEU A 258 91.29 -40.59 69.80
N LEU A 259 90.41 -41.03 70.70
CA LEU A 259 90.52 -42.29 71.44
C LEU A 259 90.20 -43.52 70.57
N LYS A 260 89.33 -43.41 69.55
CA LYS A 260 89.15 -44.42 68.50
C LYS A 260 90.41 -44.52 67.66
N ILE A 261 91.02 -43.41 67.24
CA ILE A 261 92.30 -43.39 66.51
C ILE A 261 93.42 -44.04 67.36
N GLN A 262 93.49 -43.75 68.67
CA GLN A 262 94.41 -44.45 69.58
C GLN A 262 94.08 -45.94 69.76
N ARG A 263 92.80 -46.34 69.77
CA ARG A 263 92.38 -47.77 69.85
C ARG A 263 92.65 -48.54 68.57
N SER A 264 92.39 -47.95 67.40
CA SER A 264 92.73 -48.49 66.08
C SER A 264 94.25 -48.65 65.90
N SER A 265 95.05 -47.85 66.60
CA SER A 265 96.51 -48.01 66.70
C SER A 265 96.96 -49.11 67.68
N ARG A 266 96.04 -49.81 68.37
CA ARG A 266 96.36 -50.85 69.39
C ARG A 266 95.58 -52.17 69.34
N ARG A 267 94.66 -52.35 68.38
CA ARG A 267 94.02 -53.64 68.04
C ARG A 267 93.71 -53.61 66.54
N SER A 268 94.10 -54.52 65.65
CA SER A 268 94.71 -55.87 65.75
C SER A 268 93.93 -56.91 66.57
N ALA A 269 93.54 -58.00 65.88
CA ALA A 269 92.81 -59.19 66.36
C ALA A 269 91.41 -58.98 66.97
N GLY A 270 90.40 -59.69 66.42
CA GLY A 270 89.10 -59.90 67.11
C GLY A 270 87.86 -60.00 66.21
N ASN A 271 87.57 -61.19 65.69
CA ASN A 271 86.22 -61.65 65.34
C ASN A 271 85.35 -61.81 66.63
N ASP A 272 84.02 -62.04 66.64
CA ASP A 272 82.86 -61.81 65.74
C ASP A 272 81.61 -62.44 66.46
N VAL A 273 80.38 -62.24 65.95
CA VAL A 273 79.13 -63.01 66.20
C VAL A 273 78.34 -62.82 67.53
N SER A 274 77.02 -62.53 67.39
CA SER A 274 75.86 -62.79 68.30
C SER A 274 75.74 -62.03 69.66
N ALA A 275 74.54 -61.80 70.23
CA ALA A 275 73.14 -61.72 69.73
C ALA A 275 72.19 -61.11 70.81
N SER A 276 70.94 -60.78 70.41
CA SER A 276 69.66 -60.60 71.18
C SER A 276 69.66 -60.15 72.66
N GLU A 277 68.84 -59.18 73.09
CA GLU A 277 67.39 -59.32 73.40
C GLU A 277 66.75 -57.90 73.62
N LEU A 278 65.50 -57.64 73.17
CA LEU A 278 64.22 -57.59 73.93
C LEU A 278 64.26 -56.71 75.22
N SER A 279 63.26 -55.89 75.59
CA SER A 279 61.90 -55.54 75.11
C SER A 279 61.58 -54.12 75.68
N TRP A 280 60.66 -53.29 75.19
CA TRP A 280 59.20 -53.37 75.38
C TRP A 280 58.50 -52.25 74.59
N SER A 281 57.25 -52.49 74.18
CA SER A 281 56.33 -51.44 73.70
C SER A 281 55.04 -51.48 74.51
N LEU A 282 54.58 -50.32 74.97
CA LEU A 282 53.35 -50.15 75.74
C LEU A 282 52.87 -48.68 75.59
N GLN A 283 51.60 -48.29 75.48
CA GLN A 283 50.37 -48.93 74.98
C GLN A 283 49.23 -47.88 75.06
N HIS A 284 48.37 -47.75 74.04
CA HIS A 284 47.05 -47.06 74.10
C HIS A 284 47.10 -45.53 74.45
N ILE A 285 46.03 -44.70 74.44
CA ILE A 285 44.61 -44.85 74.04
C ILE A 285 44.04 -43.46 73.62
N GLU A 286 43.07 -43.41 72.69
CA GLU A 286 42.02 -42.35 72.50
C GLU A 286 42.47 -40.87 72.34
N SER A 287 41.65 -39.88 71.93
CA SER A 287 40.46 -39.87 71.06
C SER A 287 40.23 -38.47 70.47
N GLU A 288 39.29 -38.39 69.53
CA GLU A 288 38.47 -37.24 69.11
C GLU A 288 38.52 -35.95 69.97
N SER A 289 38.81 -34.81 69.33
CA SER A 289 37.97 -33.59 69.40
C SER A 289 38.39 -32.58 68.33
N ASP A 290 37.42 -31.94 67.69
CA ASP A 290 37.61 -30.73 66.87
C ASP A 290 37.92 -29.50 67.73
N ASP A 291 38.39 -28.44 67.06
CA ASP A 291 38.42 -27.01 67.42
C ASP A 291 39.02 -26.58 68.79
N SER A 292 39.76 -25.48 68.89
CA SER A 292 39.66 -24.25 68.12
C SER A 292 40.98 -23.49 67.98
N ASP A 293 41.22 -22.88 66.83
CA ASP A 293 42.36 -21.98 66.55
C ASP A 293 42.17 -20.58 67.20
N MET A 294 43.25 -19.97 67.73
CA MET A 294 43.70 -18.59 67.38
C MET A 294 44.62 -17.91 68.42
N LYS A 295 45.74 -17.37 67.89
CA LYS A 295 46.52 -16.18 68.35
C LYS A 295 47.37 -16.34 69.63
N GLN A 296 48.53 -15.71 69.78
CA GLN A 296 49.31 -14.76 68.95
C GLN A 296 50.81 -14.94 69.29
N SER A 297 51.80 -14.64 68.44
CA SER A 297 52.16 -13.26 68.09
C SER A 297 53.24 -13.11 66.98
N LEU A 298 53.11 -12.04 66.19
CA LEU A 298 54.17 -11.17 65.61
C LEU A 298 55.34 -11.74 64.77
N SER A 299 55.18 -11.68 63.44
CA SER A 299 55.82 -10.69 62.52
C SER A 299 57.22 -10.11 62.85
N PRO A 300 58.12 -9.87 61.84
CA PRO A 300 57.80 -9.00 60.69
C PRO A 300 58.53 -9.22 59.33
N ALA A 301 58.25 -8.30 58.38
CA ALA A 301 58.82 -8.11 57.02
C ALA A 301 58.21 -9.01 55.91
N ALA A 302 57.13 -8.63 55.20
CA ALA A 302 56.93 -7.50 54.26
C ALA A 302 57.66 -7.67 52.90
N ARG A 303 57.05 -7.44 51.73
CA ARG A 303 55.77 -6.72 51.45
C ARG A 303 55.23 -6.98 50.02
N LYS A 304 53.89 -6.91 49.86
CA LYS A 304 53.08 -6.85 48.61
C LYS A 304 52.86 -8.18 47.86
N ARG A 305 51.67 -8.47 47.32
CA ARG A 305 50.32 -7.91 47.61
C ARG A 305 49.22 -8.87 47.06
N LEU A 306 48.12 -8.94 47.81
CA LEU A 306 46.77 -9.38 47.41
C LEU A 306 46.56 -10.88 47.13
N GLN A 307 45.45 -11.36 47.67
CA GLN A 307 44.84 -12.70 47.62
C GLN A 307 43.35 -12.47 47.19
N PRO A 308 42.35 -13.37 47.37
CA PRO A 308 41.69 -14.02 46.23
C PRO A 308 40.15 -13.84 46.28
N VAL A 309 39.41 -14.66 45.53
CA VAL A 309 38.03 -15.05 45.88
C VAL A 309 37.83 -16.53 45.53
N ASP A 310 37.59 -17.38 46.55
CA ASP A 310 36.47 -18.32 46.70
C ASP A 310 35.63 -18.70 45.44
N LYS A 311 35.09 -19.93 45.28
CA LYS A 311 34.82 -20.99 46.27
C LYS A 311 34.42 -22.34 45.63
N ILE A 312 34.40 -23.37 46.50
CA ILE A 312 33.64 -24.64 46.40
C ILE A 312 34.01 -25.59 45.24
N ALA A 313 34.44 -26.79 45.62
CA ALA A 313 34.36 -27.98 44.80
C ALA A 313 33.12 -28.81 45.22
N LEU A 314 32.44 -29.42 44.24
CA LEU A 314 31.61 -30.60 44.42
C LEU A 314 31.93 -31.59 43.28
N SER A 315 31.89 -32.88 43.59
CA SER A 315 32.45 -33.94 42.76
C SER A 315 31.40 -34.96 42.31
N SER A 316 31.49 -35.39 41.06
CA SER A 316 31.07 -36.73 40.60
C SER A 316 31.60 -37.00 39.20
N LEU A 317 32.14 -38.21 38.98
CA LEU A 317 32.23 -39.01 37.73
C LEU A 317 32.35 -38.24 36.39
N ASP A 318 33.38 -38.46 35.58
CA ASP A 318 33.64 -39.77 34.98
C ASP A 318 35.14 -40.07 34.78
N ASP A 319 35.56 -41.28 35.17
CA ASP A 319 36.91 -41.81 34.97
C ASP A 319 36.90 -42.82 33.82
N VAL A 320 36.89 -42.32 32.59
CA VAL A 320 36.88 -43.13 31.36
C VAL A 320 38.07 -42.78 30.47
N SER A 321 39.09 -43.63 30.55
CA SER A 321 40.22 -43.63 29.61
C SER A 321 39.75 -43.87 28.17
N VAL A 322 39.96 -42.89 27.30
CA VAL A 322 39.81 -43.03 25.84
C VAL A 322 41.22 -43.14 25.22
N PRO A 323 41.51 -44.13 24.36
CA PRO A 323 42.89 -44.40 23.93
C PRO A 323 43.50 -43.31 23.05
N ALA A 324 44.81 -43.15 23.12
CA ALA A 324 45.58 -42.29 22.22
C ALA A 324 45.39 -42.74 20.75
N VAL A 325 44.87 -41.84 19.92
CA VAL A 325 44.66 -42.06 18.48
C VAL A 325 46.00 -41.94 17.74
N SER A 326 46.19 -42.75 16.70
CA SER A 326 47.44 -42.75 15.91
C SER A 326 47.60 -41.47 15.08
N ILE A 327 48.83 -40.96 15.02
CA ILE A 327 49.25 -39.78 14.22
C ILE A 327 48.82 -39.89 12.74
N GLN A 328 48.69 -41.11 12.20
CA GLN A 328 48.20 -41.34 10.84
C GLN A 328 46.72 -40.92 10.66
N THR A 329 45.90 -41.08 11.69
CA THR A 329 44.48 -40.71 11.66
C THR A 329 44.31 -39.20 11.70
N GLU A 330 45.11 -38.52 12.53
CA GLU A 330 45.15 -37.06 12.64
C GLU A 330 45.60 -36.41 11.31
N LEU A 331 46.67 -36.93 10.69
CA LEU A 331 47.13 -36.47 9.38
C LEU A 331 46.08 -36.66 8.27
N ALA A 332 45.31 -37.75 8.30
CA ALA A 332 44.23 -38.00 7.34
C ALA A 332 43.05 -37.02 7.52
N VAL A 333 42.71 -36.67 8.76
CA VAL A 333 41.70 -35.65 9.07
C VAL A 333 42.14 -34.26 8.60
N GLU A 334 43.41 -33.89 8.82
CA GLU A 334 43.91 -32.57 8.39
C GLU A 334 44.01 -32.45 6.86
N GLN A 335 44.36 -33.53 6.15
CA GLN A 335 44.30 -33.57 4.68
C GLN A 335 42.86 -33.45 4.14
N LEU A 336 41.87 -34.05 4.83
CA LEU A 336 40.45 -33.91 4.46
C LEU A 336 39.94 -32.49 4.70
N LYS A 337 40.32 -31.85 5.81
CA LYS A 337 40.10 -30.42 6.08
C LYS A 337 40.68 -29.54 4.96
N GLU A 338 41.94 -29.72 4.61
CA GLU A 338 42.63 -28.88 3.62
C GLU A 338 41.97 -29.01 2.24
N LYS A 339 41.60 -30.23 1.82
CA LYS A 339 40.82 -30.48 0.61
C LYS A 339 39.44 -29.82 0.66
N HIS A 340 38.71 -29.95 1.78
CA HIS A 340 37.40 -29.31 1.94
C HIS A 340 37.50 -27.78 1.91
N GLN A 341 38.54 -27.21 2.49
CA GLN A 341 38.79 -25.76 2.47
C GLN A 341 39.10 -25.25 1.05
N GLN A 342 39.81 -26.03 0.24
CA GLN A 342 40.02 -25.73 -1.19
C GLN A 342 38.72 -25.84 -2.00
N GLU A 343 37.86 -26.83 -1.72
CA GLU A 343 36.54 -26.98 -2.36
C GLU A 343 35.60 -25.81 -2.02
N VAL A 344 35.57 -25.39 -0.76
CA VAL A 344 34.83 -24.19 -0.32
C VAL A 344 35.35 -22.92 -0.98
N GLN A 345 36.68 -22.76 -1.12
CA GLN A 345 37.26 -21.62 -1.86
C GLN A 345 36.87 -21.62 -3.34
N GLN A 346 36.88 -22.78 -4.01
CA GLN A 346 36.45 -22.88 -5.41
C GLN A 346 34.94 -22.57 -5.58
N LEU A 347 34.09 -23.07 -4.67
CA LEU A 347 32.67 -22.73 -4.66
C LEU A 347 32.43 -21.24 -4.45
N ASN A 348 33.16 -20.61 -3.52
CA ASN A 348 33.04 -19.17 -3.26
C ASN A 348 33.42 -18.34 -4.51
N ILE A 349 34.54 -18.68 -5.17
CA ILE A 349 34.97 -18.02 -6.42
C ILE A 349 33.92 -18.20 -7.53
N GLN A 350 33.29 -19.37 -7.65
CA GLN A 350 32.23 -19.61 -8.64
C GLN A 350 30.97 -18.79 -8.37
N LEU A 351 30.53 -18.73 -7.11
CA LEU A 351 29.38 -17.92 -6.70
C LEU A 351 29.65 -16.42 -6.90
N GLU A 352 30.81 -15.93 -6.46
CA GLU A 352 31.24 -14.54 -6.62
C GLU A 352 31.34 -14.15 -8.10
N THR A 353 31.81 -15.07 -8.97
CA THR A 353 31.83 -14.86 -10.43
C THR A 353 30.43 -14.79 -11.02
N GLN A 354 29.48 -15.61 -10.56
CA GLN A 354 28.08 -15.54 -11.01
C GLN A 354 27.37 -14.27 -10.53
N ILE A 355 27.58 -13.87 -9.27
CA ILE A 355 27.01 -12.64 -8.70
C ILE A 355 27.51 -11.44 -9.51
N ASN A 356 28.82 -11.29 -9.70
CA ASN A 356 29.41 -10.22 -10.53
C ASN A 356 28.87 -10.22 -11.99
N TYR A 357 28.56 -11.40 -12.55
CA TYR A 357 27.95 -11.49 -13.88
C TYR A 357 26.51 -10.95 -13.89
N TYR A 358 25.67 -11.37 -12.93
CA TYR A 358 24.28 -10.92 -12.87
C TYR A 358 24.14 -9.45 -12.46
N GLU A 359 24.94 -8.97 -11.51
CA GLU A 359 25.04 -7.54 -11.16
C GLU A 359 25.36 -6.69 -12.40
N ARG A 360 26.35 -7.12 -13.19
CA ARG A 360 26.74 -6.42 -14.42
C ARG A 360 25.67 -6.47 -15.51
N GLN A 361 24.91 -7.56 -15.63
CA GLN A 361 23.75 -7.61 -16.53
C GLN A 361 22.63 -6.67 -16.08
N LEU A 362 22.31 -6.67 -14.78
CA LEU A 362 21.33 -5.76 -14.18
C LEU A 362 21.72 -4.30 -14.38
N ASP A 363 23.00 -3.94 -14.21
CA ASP A 363 23.47 -2.57 -14.42
C ASP A 363 23.46 -2.14 -15.89
N MET A 364 23.77 -3.03 -16.84
CA MET A 364 23.57 -2.74 -18.27
C MET A 364 22.08 -2.55 -18.60
N MET A 365 21.19 -3.36 -18.01
CA MET A 365 19.75 -3.22 -18.20
C MET A 365 19.21 -1.90 -17.62
N LYS A 366 19.60 -1.53 -16.39
CA LYS A 366 19.28 -0.22 -15.78
C LYS A 366 19.75 0.94 -16.68
N GLN A 367 20.96 0.85 -17.22
CA GLN A 367 21.50 1.88 -18.13
C GLN A 367 20.71 1.96 -19.44
N SER A 368 20.27 0.83 -20.02
CA SER A 368 19.42 0.81 -21.21
C SER A 368 18.06 1.47 -20.95
N MET A 369 17.38 1.09 -19.87
CA MET A 369 16.07 1.66 -19.52
C MET A 369 16.14 3.16 -19.18
N GLU A 370 17.23 3.62 -18.58
CA GLU A 370 17.46 5.05 -18.27
C GLU A 370 17.98 5.86 -19.49
N VAL A 371 18.31 5.20 -20.60
CA VAL A 371 18.45 5.83 -21.93
C VAL A 371 17.08 5.89 -22.62
N GLU A 372 16.34 4.78 -22.72
CA GLU A 372 14.99 4.75 -23.31
C GLU A 372 14.06 5.78 -22.64
N ARG A 373 14.09 5.88 -21.31
CA ARG A 373 13.34 6.88 -20.53
C ARG A 373 13.73 8.33 -20.87
N LYS A 374 15.01 8.60 -21.16
CA LYS A 374 15.47 9.93 -21.62
C LYS A 374 15.04 10.22 -23.05
N ASP A 375 15.04 9.22 -23.93
CA ASP A 375 14.65 9.39 -25.32
C ASP A 375 13.14 9.59 -25.46
N ILE A 376 12.34 8.85 -24.69
CA ILE A 376 10.88 9.07 -24.53
C ILE A 376 10.60 10.48 -23.96
N SER A 377 11.33 10.89 -22.91
CA SER A 377 11.18 12.23 -22.32
C SER A 377 11.58 13.35 -23.29
N GLN A 378 12.57 13.13 -24.16
CA GLN A 378 12.93 14.07 -25.23
C GLN A 378 11.89 14.11 -26.35
N ALA A 379 11.32 12.96 -26.75
CA ALA A 379 10.27 12.88 -27.74
C ALA A 379 9.03 13.70 -27.33
N PHE A 380 8.49 13.47 -26.12
CA PHE A 380 7.39 14.27 -25.59
C PHE A 380 7.72 15.76 -25.49
N LYS A 381 8.97 16.11 -25.13
CA LYS A 381 9.38 17.53 -25.08
C LYS A 381 9.40 18.20 -26.45
N LEU A 382 9.79 17.48 -27.50
CA LEU A 382 9.74 17.97 -28.89
C LEU A 382 8.30 18.10 -29.37
N GLU A 383 7.46 17.10 -29.11
CA GLU A 383 6.03 17.09 -29.45
C GLU A 383 5.27 18.24 -28.78
N ILE A 384 5.46 18.47 -27.48
CA ILE A 384 4.91 19.63 -26.76
C ILE A 384 5.38 20.94 -27.40
N SER A 385 6.67 21.05 -27.76
CA SER A 385 7.22 22.26 -28.40
C SER A 385 6.58 22.52 -29.78
N GLU A 386 6.30 21.47 -30.55
CA GLU A 386 5.62 21.61 -31.84
C GLU A 386 4.14 21.96 -31.68
N LEU A 387 3.43 21.33 -30.74
CA LEU A 387 2.04 21.66 -30.42
C LEU A 387 1.88 23.10 -29.91
N GLU A 388 2.82 23.60 -29.10
CA GLU A 388 2.88 25.01 -28.69
C GLU A 388 3.11 25.94 -29.89
N GLU A 389 3.98 25.58 -30.83
CA GLU A 389 4.18 26.40 -32.04
C GLU A 389 2.94 26.38 -32.94
N GLN A 390 2.34 25.21 -33.18
CA GLN A 390 1.08 25.06 -33.94
C GLN A 390 -0.05 25.89 -33.33
N LYS A 391 -0.22 25.85 -32.00
CA LYS A 391 -1.15 26.71 -31.26
C LYS A 391 -0.85 28.19 -31.48
N SER A 392 0.40 28.62 -31.39
CA SER A 392 0.79 30.03 -31.61
C SER A 392 0.47 30.51 -33.04
N ARG A 393 0.63 29.64 -34.05
CA ARG A 393 0.28 29.92 -35.45
C ARG A 393 -1.24 30.08 -35.61
N ALA A 394 -2.04 29.21 -34.98
CA ALA A 394 -3.50 29.29 -34.97
C ALA A 394 -4.02 30.55 -34.26
N GLU A 395 -3.47 30.90 -33.09
CA GLU A 395 -3.81 32.14 -32.37
C GLU A 395 -3.51 33.40 -33.21
N GLN A 396 -2.41 33.40 -33.96
CA GLN A 396 -2.10 34.48 -34.92
C GLN A 396 -3.11 34.55 -36.07
N GLN A 397 -3.54 33.41 -36.64
CA GLN A 397 -4.57 33.38 -37.68
C GLN A 397 -5.92 33.91 -37.16
N VAL A 398 -6.37 33.48 -35.98
CA VAL A 398 -7.60 33.99 -35.34
C VAL A 398 -7.52 35.50 -35.10
N LYS A 399 -6.36 36.01 -34.66
CA LYS A 399 -6.12 37.44 -34.46
C LYS A 399 -6.15 38.23 -35.77
N GLN A 400 -5.63 37.67 -36.86
CA GLN A 400 -5.71 38.27 -38.20
C GLN A 400 -7.16 38.29 -38.72
N LEU A 401 -7.87 37.16 -38.65
CA LEU A 401 -9.26 37.04 -39.08
C LEU A 401 -10.16 38.03 -38.34
N LYS A 402 -10.06 38.10 -37.00
CA LYS A 402 -10.80 39.08 -36.20
C LYS A 402 -10.52 40.52 -36.65
N GLY A 403 -9.24 40.86 -36.85
CA GLY A 403 -8.82 42.15 -37.41
C GLY A 403 -9.21 42.41 -38.87
N THR A 404 -9.78 41.45 -39.59
CA THR A 404 -10.47 41.68 -40.89
C THR A 404 -11.98 41.82 -40.72
N VAL A 405 -12.61 41.04 -39.82
CA VAL A 405 -14.03 41.19 -39.47
C VAL A 405 -14.31 42.58 -38.91
N ASP A 406 -13.48 43.08 -37.98
CA ASP A 406 -13.64 44.43 -37.40
C ASP A 406 -13.58 45.54 -38.48
N LYS A 407 -12.77 45.36 -39.53
CA LYS A 407 -12.65 46.29 -40.67
C LYS A 407 -13.86 46.23 -41.60
N LEU A 408 -14.36 45.03 -41.90
CA LEU A 408 -15.57 44.85 -42.73
C LEU A 408 -16.80 45.39 -42.00
N GLN A 409 -16.91 45.13 -40.69
CA GLN A 409 -18.02 45.60 -39.86
C GLN A 409 -18.03 47.13 -39.74
N THR A 410 -16.87 47.77 -39.55
CA THR A 410 -16.77 49.24 -39.57
C THR A 410 -17.05 49.86 -40.95
N GLN A 411 -16.71 49.18 -42.06
CA GLN A 411 -17.12 49.60 -43.41
C GLN A 411 -18.64 49.50 -43.62
N ILE A 412 -19.28 48.42 -43.15
CA ILE A 412 -20.74 48.25 -43.20
C ILE A 412 -21.44 49.34 -42.38
N GLN A 413 -20.95 49.65 -41.18
CA GLN A 413 -21.48 50.73 -40.33
C GLN A 413 -21.46 52.11 -41.02
N GLN A 414 -20.51 52.35 -41.95
CA GLN A 414 -20.37 53.62 -42.68
C GLN A 414 -21.22 53.68 -43.97
N GLY A 415 -21.80 52.57 -44.41
CA GLY A 415 -22.59 52.47 -45.66
C GLY A 415 -24.10 52.72 -45.53
N ALA A 416 -24.58 53.15 -44.36
CA ALA A 416 -26.01 53.18 -44.02
C ALA A 416 -26.83 54.27 -44.76
N GLY A 417 -27.17 54.02 -46.03
CA GLY A 417 -27.87 54.99 -46.89
C GLY A 417 -28.66 54.40 -48.06
N GLY A 418 -29.44 53.33 -47.87
CA GLY A 418 -30.20 52.72 -48.98
C GLY A 418 -31.11 51.55 -48.64
N GLY A 419 -32.19 51.79 -47.88
CA GLY A 419 -33.06 50.73 -47.31
C GLY A 419 -33.69 49.72 -48.28
N ALA A 420 -33.76 50.01 -49.58
CA ALA A 420 -34.31 49.09 -50.58
C ALA A 420 -33.33 47.99 -51.04
N ARG A 421 -32.00 48.19 -50.92
CA ARG A 421 -31.01 47.14 -51.20
C ARG A 421 -30.69 46.29 -49.96
N SER A 422 -30.93 46.83 -48.76
CA SER A 422 -30.65 46.16 -47.48
C SER A 422 -31.26 44.77 -47.42
N MET A 423 -32.59 44.63 -47.59
CA MET A 423 -33.31 43.36 -47.42
C MET A 423 -32.86 42.22 -48.36
N GLU A 424 -32.53 42.50 -49.62
CA GLU A 424 -32.06 41.45 -50.54
C GLU A 424 -30.60 41.06 -50.23
N GLN A 425 -29.79 42.02 -49.82
CA GLN A 425 -28.39 41.81 -49.46
C GLN A 425 -28.21 41.20 -48.07
N GLU A 426 -29.12 41.47 -47.13
CA GLU A 426 -29.31 40.77 -45.85
C GLU A 426 -29.73 39.32 -46.09
N ARG A 427 -30.74 39.07 -46.95
CA ARG A 427 -31.11 37.70 -47.35
C ARG A 427 -29.97 36.95 -48.01
N LYS A 428 -29.12 37.63 -48.81
CA LYS A 428 -27.91 37.01 -49.37
C LYS A 428 -26.86 36.72 -48.29
N MET A 429 -26.59 37.67 -47.39
CA MET A 429 -25.71 37.47 -46.22
C MET A 429 -26.20 36.35 -45.29
N HIS A 430 -27.50 36.17 -45.11
CA HIS A 430 -28.06 35.06 -44.31
C HIS A 430 -27.88 33.70 -44.99
N ARG A 431 -27.99 33.61 -46.33
CA ARG A 431 -27.65 32.39 -47.08
C ARG A 431 -26.15 32.11 -47.00
N GLU A 432 -25.31 33.10 -47.27
CA GLU A 432 -23.84 32.99 -47.19
C GLU A 432 -23.36 32.62 -45.78
N ARG A 433 -24.02 33.12 -44.73
CA ARG A 433 -23.80 32.69 -43.34
C ARG A 433 -24.23 31.26 -43.10
N ALA A 434 -25.42 30.84 -43.52
CA ALA A 434 -25.88 29.46 -43.36
C ALA A 434 -24.99 28.46 -44.13
N GLU A 435 -24.51 28.83 -45.31
CA GLU A 435 -23.55 28.05 -46.10
C GLU A 435 -22.19 27.95 -45.38
N LEU A 436 -21.68 29.06 -44.82
CA LEU A 436 -20.44 29.06 -44.01
C LEU A 436 -20.61 28.25 -42.70
N GLU A 437 -21.73 28.40 -42.00
CA GLU A 437 -22.06 27.64 -40.78
C GLU A 437 -22.18 26.13 -41.07
N GLN A 438 -22.79 25.75 -42.20
CA GLN A 438 -22.82 24.35 -42.65
C GLN A 438 -21.43 23.84 -43.06
N ASN A 439 -20.59 24.69 -43.66
CA ASN A 439 -19.21 24.33 -44.00
C ASN A 439 -18.35 24.14 -42.74
N PHE A 440 -18.43 25.02 -41.75
CA PHE A 440 -17.77 24.85 -40.46
C PHE A 440 -18.30 23.64 -39.70
N ALA A 441 -19.61 23.38 -39.69
CA ALA A 441 -20.17 22.18 -39.09
C ALA A 441 -19.57 20.90 -39.72
N ARG A 442 -19.49 20.85 -41.06
CA ARG A 442 -18.88 19.73 -41.79
C ARG A 442 -17.38 19.60 -41.55
N GLU A 443 -16.65 20.71 -41.45
CA GLU A 443 -15.21 20.71 -41.17
C GLU A 443 -14.90 20.31 -39.72
N ILE A 444 -15.75 20.70 -38.77
CA ILE A 444 -15.73 20.22 -37.38
C ILE A 444 -16.03 18.72 -37.34
N SER A 445 -17.05 18.21 -38.05
CA SER A 445 -17.31 16.77 -38.15
C SER A 445 -16.10 16.01 -38.73
N ASN A 446 -15.45 16.56 -39.77
CA ASN A 446 -14.25 15.97 -40.37
C ASN A 446 -13.00 16.06 -39.46
N LEU A 447 -12.97 16.95 -38.47
CA LEU A 447 -11.93 17.00 -37.42
C LEU A 447 -12.23 16.02 -36.30
N VAL A 448 -13.49 15.96 -35.83
CA VAL A 448 -13.94 15.01 -34.81
C VAL A 448 -13.76 13.56 -35.28
N GLN A 449 -14.07 13.25 -36.55
CA GLN A 449 -13.84 11.91 -37.10
C GLN A 449 -12.35 11.55 -37.07
N ARG A 450 -11.47 12.40 -37.62
CA ARG A 450 -10.02 12.14 -37.62
C ARG A 450 -9.43 11.99 -36.22
N LEU A 451 -9.86 12.80 -35.25
CA LEU A 451 -9.44 12.66 -33.86
C LEU A 451 -9.98 11.38 -33.20
N SER A 452 -11.13 10.84 -33.65
CA SER A 452 -11.61 9.51 -33.25
C SER A 452 -10.77 8.41 -33.90
N ASP A 453 -10.49 8.52 -35.20
CA ASP A 453 -9.67 7.55 -35.96
C ASP A 453 -8.24 7.47 -35.37
N GLU A 454 -7.61 8.61 -35.10
CA GLU A 454 -6.29 8.73 -34.46
C GLU A 454 -6.30 8.17 -33.03
N LYS A 455 -7.37 8.43 -32.25
CA LYS A 455 -7.55 7.85 -30.91
C LYS A 455 -7.68 6.33 -30.95
N GLU A 456 -8.52 5.79 -31.84
CA GLU A 456 -8.72 4.35 -31.99
C GLU A 456 -7.43 3.66 -32.46
N GLN A 457 -6.64 4.29 -33.33
CA GLN A 457 -5.32 3.81 -33.70
C GLN A 457 -4.37 3.79 -32.49
N LEU A 458 -4.29 4.86 -31.70
CA LEU A 458 -3.42 4.91 -30.51
C LEU A 458 -3.84 3.91 -29.42
N GLU A 459 -5.14 3.69 -29.23
CA GLU A 459 -5.66 2.65 -28.32
C GLU A 459 -5.30 1.25 -28.82
N ALA A 460 -5.35 1.00 -30.14
CA ALA A 460 -4.94 -0.27 -30.74
C ALA A 460 -3.41 -0.49 -30.65
N GLU A 461 -2.60 0.54 -30.88
CA GLU A 461 -1.13 0.47 -30.75
C GLU A 461 -0.70 0.27 -29.28
N LEU A 462 -1.34 0.96 -28.33
CA LEU A 462 -1.10 0.75 -26.90
C LEU A 462 -1.50 -0.66 -26.46
N LYS A 463 -2.63 -1.18 -26.95
CA LYS A 463 -3.05 -2.56 -26.68
C LYS A 463 -2.06 -3.58 -27.26
N LEU A 464 -1.60 -3.38 -28.50
CA LEU A 464 -0.60 -4.23 -29.13
C LEU A 464 0.74 -4.20 -28.36
N LYS A 465 1.17 -3.04 -27.85
CA LYS A 465 2.33 -2.90 -26.97
C LYS A 465 2.15 -3.66 -25.66
N MET A 466 0.98 -3.57 -25.04
CA MET A 466 0.65 -4.31 -23.82
C MET A 466 0.67 -5.82 -24.05
N ASP A 467 0.03 -6.30 -25.12
CA ASP A 467 0.01 -7.71 -25.49
C ASP A 467 1.43 -8.25 -25.80
N GLN A 468 2.30 -7.46 -26.44
CA GLN A 468 3.71 -7.80 -26.66
C GLN A 468 4.50 -7.93 -25.35
N GLU A 469 4.31 -7.03 -24.39
CA GLU A 469 5.03 -7.07 -23.12
C GLU A 469 4.50 -8.17 -22.18
N VAL A 470 3.18 -8.39 -22.16
CA VAL A 470 2.56 -9.54 -21.49
C VAL A 470 3.09 -10.86 -22.07
N MET A 471 3.29 -10.95 -23.39
CA MET A 471 3.90 -12.13 -24.01
C MET A 471 5.38 -12.29 -23.65
N ARG A 472 6.17 -11.22 -23.56
CA ARG A 472 7.57 -11.24 -23.09
C ARG A 472 7.68 -11.75 -21.66
N VAL A 473 6.89 -11.19 -20.74
CA VAL A 473 6.84 -11.62 -19.33
C VAL A 473 6.39 -13.08 -19.22
N ARG A 474 5.43 -13.53 -20.04
CA ARG A 474 5.03 -14.95 -20.11
C ARG A 474 6.17 -15.86 -20.57
N THR A 475 6.96 -15.47 -21.58
CA THR A 475 8.13 -16.26 -22.00
C THR A 475 9.21 -16.32 -20.92
N GLN A 476 9.55 -15.18 -20.28
CA GLN A 476 10.53 -15.14 -19.19
C GLN A 476 10.08 -15.99 -17.98
N LEU A 477 8.80 -15.95 -17.63
CA LEU A 477 8.24 -16.79 -16.56
C LEU A 477 8.33 -18.28 -16.89
N GLU A 478 8.13 -18.67 -18.15
CA GLU A 478 8.24 -20.07 -18.57
C GLU A 478 9.70 -20.53 -18.68
N GLU A 479 10.63 -19.67 -19.09
CA GLU A 479 12.08 -19.92 -19.02
C GLU A 479 12.51 -20.16 -17.56
N VAL A 480 12.12 -19.29 -16.63
CA VAL A 480 12.39 -19.44 -15.18
C VAL A 480 11.73 -20.70 -14.61
N ARG A 481 10.55 -21.12 -15.10
CA ARG A 481 9.93 -22.40 -14.70
C ARG A 481 10.73 -23.61 -15.19
N LEU A 482 11.20 -23.57 -16.44
CA LEU A 482 12.04 -24.64 -17.02
C LEU A 482 13.40 -24.74 -16.30
N GLU A 483 14.02 -23.62 -15.95
CA GLU A 483 15.24 -23.58 -15.15
C GLU A 483 15.01 -24.13 -13.73
N ASN A 484 13.93 -23.71 -13.05
CA ASN A 484 13.57 -24.27 -11.74
C ASN A 484 13.30 -25.77 -11.81
N GLY A 485 12.62 -26.26 -12.85
CA GLY A 485 12.43 -27.69 -13.09
C GLY A 485 13.76 -28.44 -13.27
N ALA A 486 14.69 -27.87 -14.06
CA ALA A 486 16.02 -28.44 -14.26
C ALA A 486 16.88 -28.42 -12.98
N LEU A 487 16.76 -27.38 -12.14
CA LEU A 487 17.43 -27.31 -10.84
C LEU A 487 16.86 -28.31 -9.83
N GLN A 488 15.53 -28.48 -9.78
CA GLN A 488 14.88 -29.52 -8.97
C GLN A 488 15.31 -30.92 -9.41
N GLU A 489 15.44 -31.18 -10.71
CA GLU A 489 15.91 -32.48 -11.19
C GLU A 489 17.39 -32.73 -10.90
N ARG A 490 18.26 -31.71 -11.03
CA ARG A 490 19.66 -31.79 -10.55
C ARG A 490 19.74 -32.09 -9.05
N LEU A 491 18.88 -31.46 -8.24
CA LEU A 491 18.78 -31.73 -6.80
C LEU A 491 18.34 -33.18 -6.53
N ARG A 492 17.33 -33.71 -7.24
CA ARG A 492 16.91 -35.12 -7.13
C ARG A 492 18.06 -36.07 -7.49
N VAL A 493 18.74 -35.85 -8.62
CA VAL A 493 19.88 -36.66 -9.06
C VAL A 493 21.04 -36.60 -8.06
N PHE A 494 21.32 -35.44 -7.47
CA PHE A 494 22.32 -35.31 -6.39
C PHE A 494 21.93 -36.10 -5.13
N HIS A 495 20.67 -36.05 -4.71
CA HIS A 495 20.19 -36.85 -3.57
C HIS A 495 20.24 -38.36 -3.86
N LEU A 496 19.84 -38.79 -5.06
CA LEU A 496 19.93 -40.19 -5.49
C LEU A 496 21.38 -40.68 -5.46
N ARG A 497 22.29 -39.92 -6.07
CA ARG A 497 23.73 -40.23 -6.12
C ARG A 497 24.35 -40.32 -4.73
N ARG A 498 24.00 -39.40 -3.83
CA ARG A 498 24.47 -39.40 -2.43
C ARG A 498 23.95 -40.63 -1.67
N LEU A 499 22.72 -41.09 -1.93
CA LEU A 499 22.20 -42.34 -1.37
C LEU A 499 22.97 -43.55 -1.92
N GLU A 500 23.19 -43.66 -3.24
CA GLU A 500 24.00 -44.75 -3.80
C GLU A 500 25.46 -44.74 -3.28
N GLU A 501 26.05 -43.56 -3.05
CA GLU A 501 27.40 -43.43 -2.51
C GLU A 501 27.46 -43.90 -1.05
N MET A 502 26.45 -43.57 -0.22
CA MET A 502 26.29 -44.13 1.14
C MET A 502 26.08 -45.65 1.13
N GLU A 503 25.24 -46.18 0.24
CA GLU A 503 25.04 -47.64 0.08
C GLU A 503 26.35 -48.36 -0.28
N ARG A 504 27.12 -47.79 -1.21
CA ARG A 504 28.46 -48.27 -1.58
C ARG A 504 29.48 -48.16 -0.45
N GLU A 505 29.27 -47.31 0.56
CA GLU A 505 30.09 -47.25 1.77
C GLU A 505 29.67 -48.31 2.79
N HIS A 506 28.38 -48.42 3.09
CA HIS A 506 27.89 -49.49 3.96
C HIS A 506 28.26 -50.90 3.43
N GLU A 507 28.22 -51.13 2.12
CA GLU A 507 28.64 -52.42 1.55
C GLU A 507 30.17 -52.62 1.53
N ARG A 508 30.97 -51.53 1.49
CA ARG A 508 32.43 -51.60 1.72
C ARG A 508 32.73 -52.00 3.17
N SER A 509 32.18 -51.26 4.13
CA SER A 509 32.36 -51.51 5.56
C SER A 509 31.92 -52.92 5.97
N ARG A 510 30.79 -53.41 5.43
CA ARG A 510 30.32 -54.78 5.67
C ARG A 510 31.30 -55.85 5.16
N LYS A 511 31.90 -55.65 3.98
CA LYS A 511 32.90 -56.58 3.41
C LYS A 511 34.21 -56.58 4.20
N GLU A 512 34.55 -55.45 4.81
CA GLU A 512 35.71 -55.30 5.70
C GLU A 512 35.44 -55.93 7.08
N GLU A 513 34.26 -55.71 7.67
CA GLU A 513 33.84 -56.39 8.90
C GLU A 513 33.82 -57.91 8.70
N GLU A 514 33.27 -58.41 7.59
CA GLU A 514 33.31 -59.82 7.23
C GLU A 514 34.73 -60.37 7.07
N ARG A 515 35.72 -59.55 6.68
CA ARG A 515 37.14 -59.96 6.69
C ARG A 515 37.69 -60.02 8.11
N LEU A 516 37.48 -58.97 8.90
CA LEU A 516 37.94 -58.89 10.28
C LEU A 516 37.36 -60.01 11.14
N GLN A 517 36.09 -60.40 10.93
CA GLN A 517 35.48 -61.56 11.57
C GLN A 517 36.16 -62.88 11.16
N LYS A 518 36.47 -63.07 9.88
CA LYS A 518 37.18 -64.27 9.36
C LYS A 518 38.63 -64.36 9.86
N GLU A 519 39.29 -63.23 10.06
CA GLU A 519 40.65 -63.16 10.62
C GLU A 519 40.64 -63.35 12.15
N ASN A 520 39.67 -62.77 12.87
CA ASN A 520 39.43 -63.05 14.29
C ASN A 520 39.09 -64.53 14.55
N PHE A 521 38.37 -65.20 13.66
CA PHE A 521 38.12 -66.64 13.77
C PHE A 521 39.43 -67.44 13.73
N LYS A 522 40.32 -67.15 12.76
CA LYS A 522 41.64 -67.80 12.65
C LYS A 522 42.51 -67.55 13.88
N TYR A 523 42.61 -66.31 14.36
CA TYR A 523 43.40 -66.03 15.56
C TYR A 523 42.86 -66.75 16.81
N ARG A 524 41.54 -66.99 16.91
CA ARG A 524 40.96 -67.83 17.98
C ARG A 524 41.32 -69.31 17.82
N GLU A 525 41.32 -69.82 16.59
CA GLU A 525 41.73 -71.19 16.24
C GLU A 525 43.23 -71.40 16.56
N GLU A 526 44.10 -70.50 16.11
CA GLU A 526 45.54 -70.50 16.41
C GLU A 526 45.84 -70.43 17.93
N VAL A 527 45.08 -69.63 18.69
CA VAL A 527 45.21 -69.56 20.16
C VAL A 527 44.77 -70.86 20.84
N LEU A 528 43.74 -71.54 20.32
CA LEU A 528 43.31 -72.86 20.83
C LEU A 528 44.35 -73.95 20.54
N ASP A 529 44.92 -73.98 19.33
CA ASP A 529 45.99 -74.91 18.94
C ASP A 529 47.26 -74.68 19.77
N LEU A 530 47.67 -73.42 19.95
CA LEU A 530 48.81 -73.06 20.80
C LEU A 530 48.56 -73.46 22.26
N SER A 531 47.35 -73.24 22.78
CA SER A 531 46.96 -73.64 24.14
C SER A 531 47.00 -75.17 24.32
N SER A 532 46.45 -75.92 23.37
CA SER A 532 46.48 -77.39 23.35
C SER A 532 47.92 -77.92 23.33
N ARG A 533 48.78 -77.34 22.49
CA ARG A 533 50.20 -77.70 22.41
C ARG A 533 50.97 -77.34 23.68
N ASN A 534 50.64 -76.23 24.34
CA ASN A 534 51.28 -75.83 25.60
C ASN A 534 50.88 -76.79 26.75
N LEU A 535 49.61 -77.20 26.80
CA LEU A 535 49.12 -78.21 27.74
C LEU A 535 49.84 -79.56 27.54
N GLN A 536 50.03 -79.99 26.29
CA GLN A 536 50.75 -81.23 25.99
C GLN A 536 52.24 -81.15 26.38
N LEU A 537 52.93 -80.05 26.02
CA LEU A 537 54.33 -79.83 26.43
C LEU A 537 54.48 -79.75 27.97
N SER A 538 53.48 -79.23 28.67
CA SER A 538 53.45 -79.21 30.14
C SER A 538 53.33 -80.63 30.73
N SER A 539 52.52 -81.49 30.10
CA SER A 539 52.42 -82.92 30.46
C SER A 539 53.74 -83.65 30.21
N ASP A 540 54.32 -83.52 29.02
CA ASP A 540 55.59 -84.15 28.64
C ASP A 540 56.74 -83.74 29.59
N ASN A 541 56.77 -82.46 29.97
CA ASN A 541 57.77 -81.94 30.92
C ASN A 541 57.56 -82.45 32.36
N GLY A 542 56.31 -82.74 32.76
CA GLY A 542 56.00 -83.44 34.02
C GLY A 542 56.56 -84.87 34.03
N ASP A 543 56.28 -85.64 32.98
CA ASP A 543 56.79 -87.01 32.80
C ASP A 543 58.33 -87.08 32.78
N LEU A 544 58.99 -86.11 32.15
CA LEU A 544 60.45 -86.01 32.15
C LEU A 544 61.01 -85.65 33.53
N SER A 545 60.33 -84.77 34.27
CA SER A 545 60.73 -84.37 35.63
C SER A 545 60.63 -85.54 36.62
N ALA A 546 59.59 -86.37 36.49
CA ALA A 546 59.43 -87.57 37.32
C ALA A 546 60.60 -88.56 37.13
N ARG A 547 60.96 -88.87 35.88
CA ARG A 547 62.10 -89.75 35.55
C ARG A 547 63.44 -89.20 36.06
N LEU A 548 63.62 -87.88 36.03
CA LEU A 548 64.84 -87.24 36.56
C LEU A 548 64.99 -87.48 38.07
N CYS A 549 63.89 -87.49 38.83
CA CYS A 549 63.91 -87.84 40.25
C CYS A 549 64.31 -89.31 40.49
N GLU A 550 63.75 -90.25 39.72
CA GLU A 550 64.09 -91.68 39.83
C GLU A 550 65.58 -91.95 39.58
N GLU A 551 66.16 -91.34 38.54
CA GLU A 551 67.59 -91.40 38.24
C GLU A 551 68.45 -90.78 39.35
N GLN A 552 68.04 -89.62 39.88
CA GLN A 552 68.73 -88.90 40.96
C GLN A 552 68.77 -89.71 42.27
N GLU A 553 67.72 -90.48 42.59
CA GLU A 553 67.70 -91.38 43.75
C GLU A 553 68.65 -92.57 43.56
N SER A 554 68.73 -93.12 42.34
CA SER A 554 69.66 -94.21 42.03
C SER A 554 71.13 -93.81 42.21
N ALA A 555 71.50 -92.60 41.80
CA ALA A 555 72.86 -92.08 41.90
C ALA A 555 73.33 -91.91 43.36
N GLN A 556 72.42 -91.47 44.25
CA GLN A 556 72.72 -91.32 45.68
C GLN A 556 73.02 -92.66 46.38
N MET A 557 72.46 -93.77 45.89
CA MET A 557 72.75 -95.11 46.42
C MET A 557 74.17 -95.54 46.07
N LEU A 558 74.61 -95.33 44.82
CA LEU A 558 75.98 -95.63 44.39
C LEU A 558 77.03 -94.81 45.15
N GLN A 559 76.76 -93.52 45.40
CA GLN A 559 77.68 -92.66 46.14
C GLN A 559 77.95 -93.13 47.58
N LYS A 560 76.95 -93.73 48.24
CA LYS A 560 77.09 -94.32 49.60
C LYS A 560 77.99 -95.55 49.62
N HIS A 561 78.03 -96.34 48.54
CA HIS A 561 78.89 -97.53 48.44
C HIS A 561 80.37 -97.21 48.23
N LEU A 562 80.71 -96.08 47.60
CA LEU A 562 82.12 -95.67 47.41
C LEU A 562 82.77 -95.18 48.72
N ALA A 563 82.00 -94.59 49.63
CA ALA A 563 82.51 -93.97 50.85
C ALA A 563 83.09 -94.96 51.87
N THR A 564 82.75 -96.26 51.80
CA THR A 564 83.18 -97.27 52.78
C THR A 564 84.54 -97.90 52.48
N VAL A 565 85.06 -97.76 51.26
CA VAL A 565 86.28 -98.46 50.81
C VAL A 565 87.58 -97.72 51.16
N SER A 566 87.52 -96.41 51.40
CA SER A 566 88.70 -95.53 51.41
C SER A 566 89.37 -95.31 52.79
N LYS A 567 89.44 -96.32 53.66
CA LYS A 567 90.06 -96.21 55.00
C LYS A 567 90.99 -97.37 55.35
N GLU A 568 92.22 -97.38 54.84
CA GLU A 568 93.29 -98.19 55.46
C GLU A 568 94.73 -97.69 55.16
N GLN A 569 95.49 -97.47 56.24
CA GLN A 569 96.97 -97.46 56.39
C GLN A 569 97.81 -96.26 55.85
N PRO A 570 99.00 -95.95 56.44
CA PRO A 570 99.61 -94.61 56.38
C PRO A 570 101.14 -94.51 56.12
N GLU A 571 101.62 -93.25 56.03
CA GLU A 571 102.92 -92.67 56.46
C GLU A 571 104.29 -93.40 56.28
N GLU A 572 105.28 -92.65 55.77
CA GLU A 572 106.39 -92.10 56.60
C GLU A 572 107.17 -91.00 55.83
N GLY A 573 107.77 -90.02 56.53
CA GLY A 573 108.61 -88.97 55.90
C GLY A 573 108.57 -87.56 56.51
N ALA A 574 108.59 -87.43 57.84
CA ALA A 574 108.14 -86.22 58.54
C ALA A 574 109.15 -85.04 58.65
N THR A 575 110.45 -85.22 58.40
CA THR A 575 111.47 -84.23 58.82
C THR A 575 111.79 -83.12 57.82
N PHE A 576 111.76 -83.39 56.50
CA PHE A 576 111.99 -82.35 55.47
C PHE A 576 110.77 -81.43 55.30
N GLN A 577 109.57 -81.92 55.65
CA GLN A 577 108.33 -81.17 55.49
C GLN A 577 108.26 -79.94 56.40
N VAL A 578 108.75 -80.02 57.64
CA VAL A 578 108.62 -78.94 58.63
C VAL A 578 109.25 -77.61 58.16
N GLN A 579 110.41 -77.66 57.52
CA GLN A 579 111.10 -76.45 57.05
C GLN A 579 110.42 -75.84 55.82
N ARG A 580 110.01 -76.67 54.84
CA ARG A 580 109.21 -76.23 53.70
C ARG A 580 107.87 -75.64 54.15
N LEU A 581 107.16 -76.33 55.05
CA LEU A 581 105.88 -75.88 55.60
C LEU A 581 106.00 -74.53 56.30
N MET A 582 107.15 -74.22 56.92
CA MET A 582 107.38 -72.93 57.58
C MET A 582 107.58 -71.78 56.58
N GLU A 583 108.30 -72.02 55.48
CA GLU A 583 108.44 -71.05 54.37
C GLU A 583 107.11 -70.86 53.62
N GLU A 584 106.40 -71.96 53.34
CA GLU A 584 105.04 -71.94 52.77
C GLU A 584 104.05 -71.19 53.69
N LYS A 585 104.14 -71.35 55.02
CA LYS A 585 103.33 -70.60 55.99
C LYS A 585 103.56 -69.08 55.87
N LEU A 586 104.81 -68.67 55.69
CA LEU A 586 105.19 -67.26 55.60
C LEU A 586 104.74 -66.66 54.25
N GLN A 587 104.92 -67.41 53.15
CA GLN A 587 104.43 -66.99 51.84
C GLN A 587 102.90 -66.94 51.79
N GLN A 588 102.19 -67.94 52.33
CA GLN A 588 100.73 -67.92 52.46
C GLN A 588 100.26 -66.70 53.26
N GLN A 589 100.93 -66.36 54.36
CA GLN A 589 100.59 -65.17 55.15
C GLN A 589 100.82 -63.86 54.37
N SER A 590 101.90 -63.76 53.59
CA SER A 590 102.18 -62.58 52.75
C SER A 590 101.16 -62.43 51.60
N VAL A 591 100.83 -63.53 50.91
CA VAL A 591 99.81 -63.55 49.84
C VAL A 591 98.41 -63.26 50.40
N TRP A 592 98.08 -63.78 51.58
CA TRP A 592 96.81 -63.51 52.25
C TRP A 592 96.65 -62.03 52.60
N LEU A 593 97.71 -61.38 53.13
CA LEU A 593 97.72 -59.94 53.39
C LEU A 593 97.58 -59.12 52.09
N GLN A 594 98.28 -59.49 51.01
CA GLN A 594 98.12 -58.82 49.71
C GLN A 594 96.70 -58.98 49.15
N GLN A 595 96.08 -60.16 49.28
CA GLN A 595 94.68 -60.35 48.87
C GLN A 595 93.71 -59.56 49.76
N GLN A 596 93.97 -59.42 51.06
CA GLN A 596 93.16 -58.60 51.96
C GLN A 596 93.25 -57.12 51.56
N GLU A 597 94.45 -56.59 51.31
CA GLU A 597 94.66 -55.24 50.79
C GLU A 597 93.98 -55.01 49.43
N ALA A 598 94.04 -55.99 48.52
CA ALA A 598 93.39 -55.90 47.21
C ALA A 598 91.86 -55.78 47.35
N ARG A 599 91.23 -56.66 48.15
CA ARG A 599 89.78 -56.60 48.40
C ARG A 599 89.34 -55.31 49.07
N LEU A 600 90.14 -54.75 49.99
CA LEU A 600 89.83 -53.46 50.62
C LEU A 600 89.88 -52.30 49.61
N LYS A 601 90.83 -52.31 48.67
CA LYS A 601 90.94 -51.31 47.59
C LYS A 601 89.80 -51.44 46.57
N GLU A 602 89.38 -52.67 46.28
CA GLU A 602 88.23 -53.01 45.43
C GLU A 602 86.91 -52.55 46.08
N GLN A 603 86.69 -52.84 47.36
CA GLN A 603 85.54 -52.35 48.13
C GLN A 603 85.48 -50.81 48.13
N GLN A 604 86.60 -50.13 48.37
CA GLN A 604 86.67 -48.66 48.32
C GLN A 604 86.43 -48.04 46.93
N LEU A 605 86.56 -48.81 45.85
CA LEU A 605 86.17 -48.38 44.50
C LEU A 605 84.67 -48.58 44.31
N LEU A 606 84.15 -49.76 44.64
CA LEU A 606 82.72 -50.09 44.56
C LEU A 606 81.86 -49.17 45.44
N GLU A 607 82.34 -48.76 46.62
CA GLU A 607 81.66 -47.77 47.47
C GLU A 607 81.56 -46.39 46.80
N LYS A 608 82.63 -45.94 46.12
CA LYS A 608 82.63 -44.65 45.40
C LYS A 608 81.74 -44.70 44.16
N GLU A 609 81.75 -45.80 43.43
CA GLU A 609 80.85 -46.02 42.30
C GLU A 609 79.39 -46.08 42.77
N LEU A 610 79.10 -46.78 43.88
CA LEU A 610 77.78 -46.82 44.50
C LEU A 610 77.29 -45.44 44.96
N ILE A 611 78.16 -44.61 45.54
CA ILE A 611 77.84 -43.22 45.90
C ILE A 611 77.54 -42.41 44.64
N SER A 612 78.40 -42.46 43.61
CA SER A 612 78.17 -41.73 42.36
C SER A 612 76.92 -42.19 41.62
N CYS A 613 76.56 -43.47 41.70
CA CYS A 613 75.30 -44.00 41.16
C CYS A 613 74.08 -43.48 41.95
N LYS A 614 74.14 -43.41 43.29
CA LYS A 614 73.09 -42.81 44.13
C LYS A 614 72.88 -41.33 43.84
N GLU A 615 73.97 -40.56 43.68
CA GLU A 615 73.92 -39.14 43.30
C GLU A 615 73.21 -38.95 41.95
N LYS A 616 73.59 -39.73 40.92
CA LYS A 616 72.96 -39.69 39.60
C LYS A 616 71.47 -40.06 39.64
N LEU A 617 71.10 -41.08 40.42
CA LEU A 617 69.70 -41.49 40.62
C LEU A 617 68.87 -40.38 41.30
N SER A 618 69.46 -39.68 42.28
CA SER A 618 68.82 -38.54 42.93
C SER A 618 68.57 -37.39 41.93
N CYS A 619 69.57 -37.02 41.14
CA CYS A 619 69.43 -35.99 40.11
C CYS A 619 68.43 -36.39 39.00
N GLN A 620 68.37 -37.67 38.62
CA GLN A 620 67.38 -38.16 37.67
C GLN A 620 65.95 -38.04 38.25
N SER A 621 65.74 -38.45 39.51
CA SER A 621 64.43 -38.33 40.17
C SER A 621 63.96 -36.87 40.27
N GLN A 622 64.88 -35.93 40.49
CA GLN A 622 64.59 -34.49 40.48
C GLN A 622 64.18 -33.99 39.09
N LEU A 623 64.92 -34.35 38.05
CA LEU A 623 64.57 -34.00 36.65
C LEU A 623 63.23 -34.61 36.21
N GLU A 624 62.90 -35.81 36.67
CA GLU A 624 61.59 -36.43 36.42
C GLU A 624 60.44 -35.72 37.14
N GLU A 625 60.68 -35.14 38.32
CA GLU A 625 59.69 -34.29 39.03
C GLU A 625 59.54 -32.92 38.39
N GLU A 626 60.63 -32.27 37.97
CA GLU A 626 60.59 -31.02 37.21
C GLU A 626 59.87 -31.21 35.87
N LEU A 627 60.14 -32.30 35.15
CA LEU A 627 59.44 -32.64 33.90
C LEU A 627 57.94 -32.85 34.13
N ARG A 628 57.55 -33.61 35.15
CA ARG A 628 56.14 -33.77 35.57
C ARG A 628 55.50 -32.42 35.93
N SER A 629 56.22 -31.53 36.62
CA SER A 629 55.77 -30.18 36.97
C SER A 629 55.58 -29.27 35.74
N VAL A 630 56.45 -29.38 34.74
CA VAL A 630 56.35 -28.62 33.48
C VAL A 630 55.22 -29.15 32.60
N MET A 631 55.09 -30.47 32.45
CA MET A 631 53.97 -31.11 31.73
C MET A 631 52.62 -30.70 32.33
N GLY A 632 52.48 -30.73 33.66
CA GLY A 632 51.26 -30.32 34.37
C GLY A 632 50.95 -28.81 34.31
N LYS A 633 51.91 -27.97 33.91
CA LYS A 633 51.69 -26.55 33.58
C LYS A 633 51.30 -26.37 32.12
N LEU A 634 51.94 -27.12 31.21
CA LEU A 634 51.64 -27.07 29.78
C LEU A 634 50.18 -27.47 29.51
N LEU A 635 49.71 -28.57 30.12
CA LEU A 635 48.31 -29.01 30.00
C LEU A 635 47.32 -27.92 30.42
N LYS A 636 47.57 -27.21 31.52
CA LYS A 636 46.69 -26.12 31.99
C LYS A 636 46.67 -24.93 31.03
N VAL A 637 47.81 -24.58 30.43
CA VAL A 637 47.87 -23.54 29.40
C VAL A 637 47.11 -23.97 28.14
N GLU A 638 47.14 -25.25 27.79
CA GLU A 638 46.37 -25.82 26.68
C GLU A 638 44.86 -25.78 26.96
N GLU A 639 44.43 -26.15 28.18
CA GLU A 639 43.05 -26.07 28.68
C GLU A 639 42.53 -24.62 28.70
N GLU A 640 43.33 -23.68 29.21
CA GLU A 640 43.03 -22.24 29.21
C GLU A 640 42.92 -21.68 27.78
N LYS A 641 43.83 -22.07 26.88
CA LYS A 641 43.83 -21.68 25.46
C LYS A 641 42.57 -22.20 24.75
N ASP A 642 42.18 -23.46 25.00
CA ASP A 642 40.97 -24.04 24.42
C ASP A 642 39.69 -23.42 24.99
N LEU A 643 39.66 -23.04 26.27
CA LEU A 643 38.55 -22.28 26.87
C LEU A 643 38.42 -20.91 26.22
N LEU A 644 39.50 -20.12 26.16
CA LEU A 644 39.52 -18.83 25.49
C LEU A 644 39.13 -18.93 24.00
N GLN A 645 39.45 -20.04 23.33
CA GLN A 645 39.04 -20.28 21.94
C GLN A 645 37.55 -20.63 21.81
N ARG A 646 36.92 -21.24 22.82
CA ARG A 646 35.45 -21.43 22.87
C ARG A 646 34.75 -20.10 23.12
N ASP A 647 35.18 -19.35 24.13
CA ASP A 647 34.64 -18.03 24.45
C ASP A 647 34.74 -17.09 23.26
N ALA A 648 35.89 -17.03 22.58
CA ALA A 648 36.08 -16.22 21.38
C ALA A 648 35.16 -16.64 20.22
N LYS A 649 34.92 -17.96 20.03
CA LYS A 649 33.95 -18.44 19.03
C LYS A 649 32.52 -18.03 19.40
N GLU A 650 32.12 -18.16 20.67
CA GLU A 650 30.78 -17.80 21.12
C GLU A 650 30.52 -16.29 20.99
N GLN A 651 31.46 -15.44 21.40
CA GLN A 651 31.37 -14.00 21.17
C GLN A 651 31.31 -13.66 19.67
N ASN A 652 32.04 -14.37 18.80
CA ASN A 652 31.99 -14.14 17.37
C ASN A 652 30.63 -14.54 16.74
N HIS A 653 30.00 -15.63 17.20
CA HIS A 653 28.61 -15.96 16.80
C HIS A 653 27.63 -14.89 17.29
N LYS A 654 27.84 -14.36 18.50
CA LYS A 654 26.99 -13.31 19.09
C LYS A 654 27.12 -11.97 18.37
N VAL A 655 28.33 -11.61 17.93
CA VAL A 655 28.56 -10.47 17.04
C VAL A 655 27.86 -10.68 15.70
N ASN A 656 28.05 -11.82 15.04
CA ASN A 656 27.40 -12.12 13.76
C ASN A 656 25.87 -12.03 13.85
N SER A 657 25.26 -12.63 14.87
CA SER A 657 23.79 -12.60 15.07
C SER A 657 23.26 -11.19 15.32
N LEU A 658 23.99 -10.35 16.08
CA LEU A 658 23.65 -8.93 16.25
C LEU A 658 23.86 -8.12 14.96
N GLN A 659 24.79 -8.54 14.10
CA GLN A 659 25.08 -7.89 12.83
C GLN A 659 24.01 -8.22 11.77
N GLU A 660 23.58 -9.48 11.69
CA GLU A 660 22.40 -9.92 10.93
C GLU A 660 21.12 -9.17 11.37
N GLU A 661 20.92 -8.99 12.68
CA GLU A 661 19.78 -8.21 13.19
C GLU A 661 19.87 -6.72 12.85
N VAL A 662 21.08 -6.12 12.88
CA VAL A 662 21.30 -4.74 12.43
C VAL A 662 21.06 -4.59 10.93
N GLU A 663 21.49 -5.54 10.10
CA GLU A 663 21.25 -5.54 8.65
C GLU A 663 19.76 -5.71 8.31
N ARG A 664 19.03 -6.55 9.06
CA ARG A 664 17.55 -6.63 9.00
C ARG A 664 16.89 -5.30 9.34
N LEU A 665 17.26 -4.69 10.48
CA LEU A 665 16.68 -3.41 10.92
C LEU A 665 17.02 -2.24 9.97
N GLN A 666 18.21 -2.25 9.35
CA GLN A 666 18.57 -1.30 8.29
C GLN A 666 17.71 -1.51 7.03
N SER A 667 17.44 -2.75 6.66
CA SER A 667 16.58 -3.08 5.51
C SER A 667 15.12 -2.66 5.76
N GLU A 668 14.59 -2.90 6.95
CA GLU A 668 13.26 -2.43 7.38
C GLU A 668 13.17 -0.90 7.40
N LEU A 669 14.21 -0.20 7.88
CA LEU A 669 14.30 1.26 7.80
C LEU A 669 14.39 1.78 6.36
N LEU A 670 15.06 1.07 5.45
CA LEU A 670 15.13 1.43 4.04
C LEU A 670 13.74 1.36 3.39
N VAL A 671 12.99 0.27 3.63
CA VAL A 671 11.61 0.12 3.14
C VAL A 671 10.71 1.23 3.70
N ILE A 672 10.70 1.42 5.03
CA ILE A 672 9.88 2.44 5.69
C ILE A 672 10.24 3.87 5.23
N THR A 673 11.50 4.16 4.88
CA THR A 673 11.88 5.47 4.34
C THR A 673 11.51 5.62 2.87
N GLN A 674 11.60 4.57 2.06
CA GLN A 674 11.12 4.57 0.67
C GLN A 674 9.60 4.73 0.59
N GLU A 675 8.83 4.04 1.44
CA GLU A 675 7.39 4.21 1.60
C GLU A 675 7.02 5.65 2.00
N LYS A 676 7.73 6.23 2.99
CA LYS A 676 7.48 7.63 3.38
C LYS A 676 7.76 8.62 2.23
N VAL A 677 8.69 8.31 1.33
CA VAL A 677 8.94 9.10 0.12
C VAL A 677 7.83 8.93 -0.92
N SER A 678 7.29 7.71 -1.14
CA SER A 678 6.15 7.53 -2.06
C SER A 678 4.88 8.21 -1.54
N HIS A 679 4.55 8.04 -0.27
CA HIS A 679 3.41 8.75 0.36
C HIS A 679 3.57 10.28 0.28
N ALA A 680 4.79 10.81 0.42
CA ALA A 680 5.05 12.24 0.24
C ALA A 680 4.86 12.71 -1.21
N GLN A 681 5.15 11.86 -2.20
CA GLN A 681 4.90 12.15 -3.62
C GLN A 681 3.39 12.10 -3.94
N GLU A 682 2.68 11.09 -3.45
CA GLU A 682 1.21 10.99 -3.56
C GLU A 682 0.50 12.19 -2.94
N VAL A 683 0.92 12.63 -1.75
CA VAL A 683 0.40 13.84 -1.10
C VAL A 683 0.64 15.09 -1.96
N LEU A 684 1.81 15.22 -2.60
CA LEU A 684 2.09 16.34 -3.51
C LEU A 684 1.23 16.28 -4.79
N GLU A 685 0.99 15.11 -5.37
CA GLU A 685 0.04 14.95 -6.47
C GLU A 685 -1.38 15.32 -6.08
N LEU A 686 -1.83 14.89 -4.89
CA LEU A 686 -3.16 15.23 -4.36
C LEU A 686 -3.30 16.74 -4.13
N TYR A 687 -2.25 17.43 -3.68
CA TYR A 687 -2.25 18.89 -3.62
C TYR A 687 -2.31 19.57 -5.00
N SER A 688 -1.66 19.03 -6.04
CA SER A 688 -1.81 19.54 -7.41
C SER A 688 -3.24 19.37 -7.92
N LYS A 689 -3.77 18.15 -7.82
CA LYS A 689 -5.15 17.80 -8.23
C LYS A 689 -6.21 18.62 -7.48
N LEU A 690 -5.99 18.91 -6.20
CA LEU A 690 -6.83 19.81 -5.42
C LEU A 690 -6.76 21.26 -5.94
N SER A 691 -5.55 21.79 -6.17
CA SER A 691 -5.41 23.17 -6.69
C SER A 691 -5.97 23.32 -8.11
N GLU A 692 -5.84 22.29 -8.95
CA GLU A 692 -6.48 22.23 -10.28
C GLU A 692 -8.01 22.26 -10.16
N ALA A 693 -8.59 21.49 -9.22
CA ALA A 693 -10.03 21.51 -8.94
C ALA A 693 -10.50 22.87 -8.38
N GLU A 694 -9.76 23.49 -7.47
CA GLU A 694 -10.04 24.84 -6.97
C GLU A 694 -10.05 25.88 -8.10
N ASN A 695 -9.05 25.82 -9.00
CA ASN A 695 -8.99 26.69 -10.18
C ASN A 695 -10.16 26.45 -11.15
N GLN A 696 -10.60 25.19 -11.34
CA GLN A 696 -11.79 24.87 -12.12
C GLN A 696 -13.07 25.42 -11.48
N VAL A 697 -13.24 25.30 -10.16
CA VAL A 697 -14.38 25.87 -9.44
C VAL A 697 -14.43 27.39 -9.60
N VAL A 698 -13.31 28.10 -9.40
CA VAL A 698 -13.25 29.56 -9.60
C VAL A 698 -13.57 29.97 -11.04
N GLN A 699 -13.17 29.19 -12.05
CA GLN A 699 -13.55 29.43 -13.44
C GLN A 699 -15.05 29.19 -13.70
N LEU A 700 -15.63 28.14 -13.10
CA LEU A 700 -17.07 27.83 -13.19
C LEU A 700 -17.90 28.91 -12.49
N GLU A 701 -17.53 29.36 -11.29
CA GLU A 701 -18.17 30.48 -10.58
C GLU A 701 -18.12 31.78 -11.41
N ALA A 702 -16.95 32.11 -11.97
CA ALA A 702 -16.79 33.27 -12.84
C ALA A 702 -17.62 33.16 -14.13
N ASN A 703 -17.89 31.95 -14.64
CA ASN A 703 -18.76 31.73 -15.78
C ASN A 703 -20.26 31.77 -15.39
N PHE A 704 -20.62 31.27 -14.21
CA PHE A 704 -21.96 31.35 -13.67
C PHE A 704 -22.38 32.81 -13.40
N GLN A 705 -21.48 33.64 -12.86
CA GLN A 705 -21.72 35.08 -12.71
C GLN A 705 -21.90 35.80 -14.07
N LYS A 706 -21.19 35.39 -15.13
CA LYS A 706 -21.40 35.91 -16.50
C LYS A 706 -22.74 35.47 -17.09
N LEU A 707 -23.26 34.30 -16.70
CA LEU A 707 -24.57 33.80 -17.12
C LEU A 707 -25.69 34.53 -16.38
N LEU A 708 -25.65 34.61 -15.05
CA LEU A 708 -26.59 35.41 -14.26
C LEU A 708 -26.70 36.85 -14.78
N LYS A 709 -25.57 37.49 -15.08
CA LYS A 709 -25.57 38.86 -15.61
C LYS A 709 -26.07 38.99 -17.05
N LYS A 710 -26.14 37.90 -17.81
CA LYS A 710 -26.85 37.85 -19.10
C LYS A 710 -28.35 37.62 -18.90
N GLU A 711 -28.73 36.79 -17.94
CA GLU A 711 -30.12 36.57 -17.53
C GLU A 711 -30.78 37.89 -17.08
N GLU A 712 -30.10 38.62 -16.18
CA GLU A 712 -30.50 39.96 -15.72
C GLU A 712 -30.73 40.92 -16.89
N LEU A 713 -29.74 41.05 -17.79
CA LEU A 713 -29.84 41.92 -18.97
C LEU A 713 -30.90 41.46 -19.99
N HIS A 714 -31.20 40.15 -20.04
CA HIS A 714 -32.27 39.63 -20.90
C HIS A 714 -33.64 39.92 -20.30
N GLN A 715 -33.79 39.81 -18.98
CA GLN A 715 -35.02 40.17 -18.27
C GLN A 715 -35.29 41.68 -18.34
N GLU A 716 -34.29 42.55 -18.11
CA GLU A 716 -34.43 44.00 -18.32
C GLU A 716 -34.86 44.35 -19.76
N LEU A 717 -34.31 43.65 -20.75
CA LEU A 717 -34.69 43.82 -22.16
C LEU A 717 -36.12 43.34 -22.43
N GLN A 718 -36.54 42.21 -21.84
CA GLN A 718 -37.91 41.71 -21.97
C GLN A 718 -38.91 42.66 -21.30
N GLU A 719 -38.65 43.11 -20.06
CA GLU A 719 -39.52 44.05 -19.34
C GLU A 719 -39.68 45.38 -20.10
N THR A 720 -38.61 45.91 -20.69
CA THR A 720 -38.69 47.11 -21.55
C THR A 720 -39.44 46.86 -22.85
N GLN A 721 -39.31 45.67 -23.46
CA GLN A 721 -40.07 45.29 -24.66
C GLN A 721 -41.56 45.08 -24.38
N GLU A 722 -41.92 44.48 -23.24
CA GLU A 722 -43.30 44.34 -22.79
C GLU A 722 -43.93 45.71 -22.49
N GLN A 723 -43.22 46.60 -21.81
CA GLN A 723 -43.68 47.97 -21.55
C GLN A 723 -43.86 48.78 -22.85
N ALA A 724 -42.99 48.58 -23.85
CA ALA A 724 -43.16 49.15 -25.19
C ALA A 724 -44.39 48.58 -25.91
N SER A 725 -44.65 47.26 -25.79
CA SER A 725 -45.85 46.62 -26.33
C SER A 725 -47.13 47.17 -25.70
N ILE A 726 -47.18 47.30 -24.37
CA ILE A 726 -48.33 47.85 -23.62
C ILE A 726 -48.62 49.29 -24.07
N THR A 727 -47.60 50.16 -24.10
CA THR A 727 -47.78 51.56 -24.48
C THR A 727 -48.21 51.74 -25.94
N LEU A 728 -47.76 50.89 -26.86
CA LEU A 728 -48.26 50.82 -28.24
C LEU A 728 -49.71 50.34 -28.30
N GLN A 729 -50.08 49.29 -27.55
CA GLN A 729 -51.46 48.80 -27.47
C GLN A 729 -52.42 49.86 -26.93
N GLU A 730 -52.02 50.62 -25.90
CA GLU A 730 -52.80 51.77 -25.42
C GLU A 730 -52.97 52.85 -26.50
N GLN A 731 -51.92 53.18 -27.26
CA GLN A 731 -52.04 54.18 -28.34
C GLN A 731 -52.97 53.68 -29.45
N ILE A 732 -52.89 52.40 -29.83
CA ILE A 732 -53.82 51.77 -30.78
C ILE A 732 -55.25 51.80 -30.25
N HIS A 733 -55.46 51.59 -28.94
CA HIS A 733 -56.78 51.68 -28.32
C HIS A 733 -57.31 53.12 -28.32
N ARG A 734 -56.50 54.12 -27.92
CA ARG A 734 -56.85 55.55 -27.97
C ARG A 734 -57.22 55.98 -29.39
N MET A 735 -56.44 55.58 -30.39
CA MET A 735 -56.73 55.82 -31.81
C MET A 735 -58.03 55.15 -32.28
N LYS A 736 -58.35 53.93 -31.82
CA LYS A 736 -59.62 53.25 -32.14
C LYS A 736 -60.83 53.98 -31.54
N VAL A 737 -60.74 54.43 -30.29
CA VAL A 737 -61.82 55.20 -29.63
C VAL A 737 -62.06 56.53 -30.37
N GLN A 738 -61.00 57.28 -30.69
CA GLN A 738 -61.14 58.53 -31.45
C GLN A 738 -61.75 58.32 -32.85
N ASN A 739 -61.40 57.23 -33.55
CA ASN A 739 -62.05 56.90 -34.82
C ASN A 739 -63.55 56.56 -34.65
N GLN A 740 -63.93 55.85 -33.58
CA GLN A 740 -65.34 55.58 -33.28
C GLN A 740 -66.12 56.86 -32.93
N GLU A 741 -65.52 57.79 -32.18
CA GLU A 741 -66.11 59.10 -31.87
C GLU A 741 -66.32 59.93 -33.14
N LEU A 742 -65.31 60.00 -34.03
CA LEU A 742 -65.42 60.67 -35.33
C LEU A 742 -66.49 60.02 -36.21
N GLN A 743 -66.57 58.69 -36.25
CA GLN A 743 -67.60 57.97 -37.02
C GLN A 743 -69.02 58.21 -36.46
N GLN A 744 -69.18 58.37 -35.14
CA GLN A 744 -70.43 58.82 -34.53
C GLN A 744 -70.76 60.29 -34.82
N GLN A 745 -69.76 61.16 -34.99
CA GLN A 745 -69.98 62.55 -35.42
C GLN A 745 -70.43 62.60 -36.88
N VAL A 746 -69.80 61.82 -37.77
CA VAL A 746 -70.20 61.69 -39.18
C VAL A 746 -71.64 61.18 -39.32
N SER A 747 -72.05 60.15 -38.56
CA SER A 747 -73.44 59.66 -38.64
C SER A 747 -74.47 60.67 -38.09
N LYS A 748 -74.12 61.45 -37.06
CA LYS A 748 -74.95 62.58 -36.59
C LYS A 748 -75.09 63.67 -37.67
N LEU A 749 -74.00 64.01 -38.36
CA LEU A 749 -74.02 64.97 -39.46
C LEU A 749 -74.86 64.48 -40.65
N GLN A 750 -74.79 63.19 -41.01
CA GLN A 750 -75.65 62.59 -42.04
C GLN A 750 -77.14 62.68 -41.69
N VAL A 751 -77.52 62.44 -40.42
CA VAL A 751 -78.91 62.60 -39.96
C VAL A 751 -79.36 64.07 -40.04
N GLN A 752 -78.48 65.01 -39.69
CA GLN A 752 -78.75 66.44 -39.85
C GLN A 752 -78.88 66.85 -41.33
N GLU A 753 -78.04 66.30 -42.22
CA GLU A 753 -78.12 66.55 -43.66
C GLU A 753 -79.45 66.08 -44.25
N VAL A 754 -79.89 64.86 -43.93
CA VAL A 754 -81.21 64.35 -44.34
C VAL A 754 -82.35 65.22 -43.81
N GLN A 755 -82.25 65.73 -42.58
CA GLN A 755 -83.24 66.66 -42.03
C GLN A 755 -83.23 68.03 -42.75
N VAL A 756 -82.07 68.54 -43.18
CA VAL A 756 -81.95 69.76 -44.00
C VAL A 756 -82.51 69.55 -45.41
N GLN A 757 -82.23 68.40 -46.04
CA GLN A 757 -82.80 68.03 -47.33
C GLN A 757 -84.33 67.97 -47.25
N LYS A 758 -84.89 67.35 -46.20
CA LYS A 758 -86.34 67.32 -45.94
C LYS A 758 -86.92 68.74 -45.76
N LEU A 759 -86.30 69.59 -44.95
CA LEU A 759 -86.74 70.98 -44.76
C LEU A 759 -86.66 71.80 -46.06
N THR A 760 -85.69 71.51 -46.93
CA THR A 760 -85.58 72.15 -48.25
C THR A 760 -86.69 71.68 -49.20
N GLN A 761 -87.06 70.40 -49.16
CA GLN A 761 -88.21 69.86 -49.89
C GLN A 761 -89.54 70.44 -49.39
N GLU A 762 -89.69 70.58 -48.06
CA GLU A 762 -90.85 71.26 -47.44
C GLU A 762 -90.91 72.73 -47.89
N GLN A 763 -89.80 73.48 -47.89
CA GLN A 763 -89.75 74.84 -48.44
C GLN A 763 -90.13 74.90 -49.93
N GLN A 764 -89.68 73.95 -50.75
CA GLN A 764 -90.06 73.89 -52.17
C GLN A 764 -91.57 73.64 -52.35
N THR A 765 -92.17 72.73 -51.59
CA THR A 765 -93.62 72.48 -51.66
C THR A 765 -94.44 73.66 -51.14
N LEU A 766 -94.00 74.34 -50.07
CA LEU A 766 -94.61 75.58 -49.59
C LEU A 766 -94.50 76.69 -50.63
N LYS A 767 -93.38 76.81 -51.35
CA LYS A 767 -93.19 77.79 -52.42
C LYS A 767 -94.11 77.53 -53.62
N SER A 768 -94.34 76.26 -53.99
CA SER A 768 -95.35 75.90 -55.00
C SER A 768 -96.74 76.34 -54.55
N ARG A 769 -97.13 75.96 -53.32
CA ARG A 769 -98.45 76.31 -52.77
C ARG A 769 -98.65 77.82 -52.60
N LEU A 770 -97.58 78.58 -52.40
CA LEU A 770 -97.62 80.04 -52.42
C LEU A 770 -97.92 80.57 -53.83
N MET A 771 -97.26 80.06 -54.87
CA MET A 771 -97.56 80.42 -56.26
C MET A 771 -99.00 80.03 -56.66
N ASP A 772 -99.49 78.86 -56.20
CA ASP A 772 -100.88 78.43 -56.42
C ASP A 772 -101.88 79.40 -55.75
N VAL A 773 -101.54 79.90 -54.55
CA VAL A 773 -102.35 80.90 -53.83
C VAL A 773 -102.23 82.29 -54.44
N GLU A 774 -101.08 82.69 -54.99
CA GLU A 774 -100.91 83.95 -55.73
C GLU A 774 -101.67 83.92 -57.08
N ALA A 775 -101.72 82.77 -57.75
CA ALA A 775 -102.56 82.54 -58.93
C ALA A 775 -104.05 82.58 -58.58
N ALA A 776 -104.47 81.94 -57.47
CA ALA A 776 -105.84 82.02 -56.98
C ALA A 776 -106.22 83.45 -56.52
N LEU A 777 -105.29 84.18 -55.90
CA LEU A 777 -105.49 85.57 -55.47
C LEU A 777 -105.61 86.50 -56.66
N THR A 778 -104.78 86.38 -57.69
CA THR A 778 -104.91 87.18 -58.91
C THR A 778 -106.19 86.84 -59.66
N GLN A 779 -106.60 85.57 -59.73
CA GLN A 779 -107.90 85.17 -60.28
C GLN A 779 -109.08 85.73 -59.48
N ALA A 780 -108.98 85.76 -58.15
CA ALA A 780 -109.99 86.36 -57.26
C ALA A 780 -110.01 87.90 -57.34
N GLN A 781 -108.85 88.55 -57.51
CA GLN A 781 -108.71 89.99 -57.74
C GLN A 781 -109.41 90.38 -59.05
N ASP A 782 -109.20 89.58 -60.11
CA ASP A 782 -109.85 89.75 -61.41
C ASP A 782 -111.38 89.59 -61.33
N GLN A 783 -111.86 88.62 -60.53
CA GLN A 783 -113.29 88.48 -60.25
C GLN A 783 -113.82 89.64 -59.39
N ALA A 784 -113.03 90.14 -58.43
CA ALA A 784 -113.38 91.27 -57.58
C ALA A 784 -113.47 92.59 -58.36
N VAL A 785 -112.60 92.85 -59.34
CA VAL A 785 -112.70 94.02 -60.23
C VAL A 785 -113.96 93.95 -61.10
N ARG A 786 -114.33 92.75 -61.58
CA ARG A 786 -115.61 92.52 -62.29
C ARG A 786 -116.82 92.68 -61.35
N ALA A 787 -116.68 92.31 -60.09
CA ALA A 787 -117.70 92.52 -59.07
C ALA A 787 -117.85 94.00 -58.70
N ASP A 788 -116.78 94.74 -58.40
CA ASP A 788 -116.87 96.15 -58.00
C ASP A 788 -117.22 97.08 -59.17
N THR A 789 -116.98 96.70 -60.43
CA THR A 789 -117.55 97.43 -61.58
C THR A 789 -119.08 97.26 -61.66
N ALA A 790 -119.61 96.06 -61.45
CA ALA A 790 -121.06 95.85 -61.31
C ALA A 790 -121.64 96.48 -60.03
N LEU A 791 -120.90 96.44 -58.93
CA LEU A 791 -121.34 96.84 -57.59
C LEU A 791 -121.14 98.36 -57.36
N SER A 792 -120.32 99.05 -58.15
CA SER A 792 -120.30 100.51 -58.26
C SER A 792 -121.62 101.05 -58.85
N VAL A 793 -122.14 100.40 -59.89
CA VAL A 793 -123.47 100.71 -60.47
C VAL A 793 -124.58 100.49 -59.43
N ALA A 794 -124.49 99.44 -58.62
CA ALA A 794 -125.43 99.20 -57.52
C ALA A 794 -125.28 100.18 -56.34
N LYS A 795 -124.04 100.49 -55.91
CA LYS A 795 -123.73 101.45 -54.84
C LYS A 795 -124.25 102.84 -55.19
N ALA A 796 -124.16 103.28 -56.45
CA ALA A 796 -124.71 104.55 -56.92
C ALA A 796 -126.24 104.65 -56.75
N GLN A 797 -126.96 103.52 -56.73
CA GLN A 797 -128.41 103.46 -56.50
C GLN A 797 -128.74 103.29 -55.00
N HIS A 798 -127.94 102.53 -54.25
CA HIS A 798 -128.17 102.30 -52.82
C HIS A 798 -127.70 103.42 -51.88
N LEU A 799 -126.76 104.29 -52.27
CA LEU A 799 -126.23 105.35 -51.39
C LEU A 799 -127.27 106.42 -50.96
N ARG A 800 -128.50 106.35 -51.48
CA ARG A 800 -129.64 107.21 -51.09
C ARG A 800 -130.58 106.60 -50.04
N GLN A 801 -130.39 105.35 -49.63
CA GLN A 801 -131.23 104.70 -48.64
C GLN A 801 -130.41 104.07 -47.50
N VAL A 802 -130.80 104.41 -46.26
CA VAL A 802 -130.25 103.90 -45.00
C VAL A 802 -128.80 104.31 -44.72
N GLN A 803 -128.57 105.63 -44.67
CA GLN A 803 -127.48 106.24 -43.90
C GLN A 803 -127.83 106.27 -42.39
N GLN A 804 -128.39 105.18 -41.84
CA GLN A 804 -129.03 105.16 -40.53
C GLN A 804 -128.82 103.85 -39.75
N LEU A 805 -128.46 104.04 -38.47
CA LEU A 805 -128.38 103.07 -37.35
C LEU A 805 -127.11 102.20 -37.26
N GLN A 806 -126.70 101.98 -36.00
CA GLN A 806 -125.33 101.73 -35.55
C GLN A 806 -125.16 100.45 -34.72
N GLN A 807 -123.90 100.06 -34.55
CA GLN A 807 -123.27 99.14 -33.58
C GLN A 807 -124.01 98.86 -32.24
N GLN A 808 -123.91 97.63 -31.71
CA GLN A 808 -123.17 97.26 -30.46
C GLN A 808 -123.26 95.73 -30.15
N ALA A 809 -122.76 95.23 -29.00
CA ALA A 809 -122.35 93.83 -28.74
C ALA A 809 -122.73 93.24 -27.35
N GLY A 810 -122.45 91.94 -27.09
CA GLY A 810 -122.65 91.24 -25.80
C GLY A 810 -122.11 89.77 -25.79
N CYS A 811 -121.89 89.16 -24.61
CA CYS A 811 -121.10 87.90 -24.41
C CYS A 811 -121.65 86.92 -23.32
N GLY A 812 -121.13 85.67 -23.29
CA GLY A 812 -121.19 84.70 -22.16
C GLY A 812 -121.55 83.23 -22.54
N GLU A 813 -121.55 82.21 -21.64
CA GLU A 813 -120.49 81.56 -20.80
C GLU A 813 -121.14 80.61 -19.73
N GLN A 814 -120.58 79.50 -19.19
CA GLN A 814 -119.49 78.55 -19.53
C GLN A 814 -119.58 77.31 -18.56
N VAL A 815 -119.24 76.04 -18.93
CA VAL A 815 -119.39 74.86 -18.01
C VAL A 815 -118.31 73.75 -18.03
N GLU A 816 -117.77 73.30 -19.17
CA GLU A 816 -117.13 71.96 -19.31
C GLU A 816 -115.80 71.69 -18.55
N VAL A 817 -115.19 72.69 -17.91
CA VAL A 817 -113.77 72.63 -17.48
C VAL A 817 -113.49 71.72 -16.28
N LEU A 818 -114.47 71.46 -15.40
CA LEU A 818 -114.23 70.83 -14.10
C LEU A 818 -114.02 69.31 -14.14
N GLN A 819 -114.38 68.62 -15.21
CA GLN A 819 -114.37 67.15 -15.24
C GLN A 819 -113.00 66.55 -15.63
N ALA A 820 -112.14 67.32 -16.32
CA ALA A 820 -110.82 66.87 -16.78
C ALA A 820 -109.74 66.82 -15.68
N GLN A 821 -109.92 67.53 -14.56
CA GLN A 821 -108.88 67.67 -13.53
C GLN A 821 -108.77 66.46 -12.60
N LEU A 822 -109.85 65.69 -12.41
CA LEU A 822 -109.89 64.57 -11.45
C LEU A 822 -109.15 63.31 -11.96
N GLU A 823 -109.21 63.01 -13.26
CA GLU A 823 -108.50 61.86 -13.85
C GLU A 823 -106.97 62.03 -13.89
N ALA A 824 -106.48 63.28 -13.84
CA ALA A 824 -105.06 63.59 -13.89
C ALA A 824 -104.33 63.16 -12.62
N GLU A 825 -104.92 63.39 -11.43
CA GLU A 825 -104.28 63.04 -10.15
C GLU A 825 -104.30 61.53 -9.87
N MET A 826 -105.35 60.79 -10.24
CA MET A 826 -105.39 59.33 -10.06
C MET A 826 -104.26 58.61 -10.80
N LYS A 827 -103.90 59.07 -12.02
CA LYS A 827 -102.76 58.55 -12.79
C LYS A 827 -101.41 58.93 -12.16
N ARG A 828 -101.36 60.05 -11.43
CA ARG A 828 -100.16 60.57 -10.76
C ARG A 828 -99.80 59.75 -9.51
N SER A 829 -100.79 59.35 -8.72
CA SER A 829 -100.54 58.49 -7.54
C SER A 829 -99.97 57.12 -7.91
N GLN A 830 -100.46 56.48 -8.98
CA GLN A 830 -99.98 55.16 -9.40
C GLN A 830 -98.50 55.19 -9.83
N GLN A 831 -98.07 56.23 -10.56
CA GLN A 831 -96.68 56.39 -10.97
C GLN A 831 -95.71 56.57 -9.79
N LEU A 832 -96.15 57.22 -8.70
CA LEU A 832 -95.33 57.39 -7.49
C LEU A 832 -95.15 56.08 -6.72
N GLU A 833 -96.12 55.16 -6.76
CA GLU A 833 -96.03 53.87 -6.07
C GLU A 833 -95.06 52.89 -6.77
N GLU A 834 -94.98 52.91 -8.11
CA GLU A 834 -94.00 52.10 -8.85
C GLU A 834 -92.56 52.59 -8.61
N VAL A 835 -92.33 53.91 -8.62
CA VAL A 835 -91.01 54.50 -8.33
C VAL A 835 -90.52 54.11 -6.93
N ALA A 836 -91.41 54.13 -5.92
CA ALA A 836 -91.07 53.70 -4.56
C ALA A 836 -90.64 52.22 -4.50
N LYS A 837 -91.33 51.33 -5.21
CA LYS A 837 -91.00 49.88 -5.27
C LYS A 837 -89.65 49.64 -5.94
N LEU A 838 -89.37 50.32 -7.05
CA LEU A 838 -88.07 50.24 -7.73
C LEU A 838 -86.92 50.75 -6.84
N GLN A 839 -87.14 51.81 -6.06
CA GLN A 839 -86.14 52.36 -5.12
C GLN A 839 -85.83 51.40 -3.96
N VAL A 840 -86.83 50.68 -3.44
CA VAL A 840 -86.63 49.61 -2.44
C VAL A 840 -85.88 48.41 -3.05
N GLN A 841 -86.19 48.02 -4.29
CA GLN A 841 -85.46 46.95 -4.97
C GLN A 841 -83.99 47.31 -5.22
N GLN A 842 -83.69 48.54 -5.66
CA GLN A 842 -82.32 49.02 -5.87
C GLN A 842 -81.50 49.06 -4.58
N SER A 843 -82.08 49.55 -3.47
CA SER A 843 -81.39 49.56 -2.17
C SER A 843 -81.15 48.15 -1.61
N GLY A 844 -82.09 47.22 -1.81
CA GLY A 844 -81.87 45.79 -1.52
C GLY A 844 -80.68 45.20 -2.28
N SER A 845 -80.57 45.47 -3.58
CA SER A 845 -79.42 45.04 -4.40
C SER A 845 -78.08 45.65 -3.93
N GLN A 846 -78.08 46.92 -3.52
CA GLN A 846 -76.88 47.58 -2.96
C GLN A 846 -76.44 46.95 -1.63
N ILE A 847 -77.37 46.55 -0.77
CA ILE A 847 -77.03 45.87 0.51
C ILE A 847 -76.41 44.51 0.26
N ILE A 848 -76.93 43.72 -0.70
CA ILE A 848 -76.36 42.41 -1.06
C ILE A 848 -74.95 42.57 -1.66
N MET A 849 -74.77 43.54 -2.57
CA MET A 849 -73.46 43.87 -3.14
C MET A 849 -72.46 44.26 -2.03
N LYS A 850 -72.88 45.11 -1.09
CA LYS A 850 -72.04 45.51 0.04
C LYS A 850 -71.64 44.31 0.91
N GLN A 851 -72.58 43.43 1.26
CA GLN A 851 -72.28 42.20 2.01
C GLN A 851 -71.33 41.23 1.27
N GLN A 852 -71.28 41.26 -0.06
CA GLN A 852 -70.29 40.50 -0.83
C GLN A 852 -68.90 41.14 -0.73
N PHE A 853 -68.79 42.47 -0.82
CA PHE A 853 -67.53 43.18 -0.57
C PHE A 853 -67.04 43.00 0.87
N ASP A 854 -67.92 43.14 1.87
CA ASP A 854 -67.58 42.97 3.29
C ASP A 854 -67.11 41.52 3.61
N LYS A 855 -67.53 40.52 2.83
CA LYS A 855 -66.99 39.15 2.92
C LYS A 855 -65.64 39.02 2.21
N ALA A 856 -65.48 39.64 1.05
CA ALA A 856 -64.23 39.62 0.30
C ALA A 856 -63.09 40.32 1.07
N THR A 857 -63.36 41.43 1.75
CA THR A 857 -62.36 42.12 2.58
C THR A 857 -61.91 41.29 3.78
N VAL A 858 -62.81 40.57 4.45
CA VAL A 858 -62.44 39.65 5.54
C VAL A 858 -61.54 38.51 5.04
N VAL A 859 -61.84 37.90 3.89
CA VAL A 859 -61.00 36.84 3.30
C VAL A 859 -59.63 37.39 2.88
N LEU A 860 -59.58 38.59 2.29
CA LEU A 860 -58.31 39.26 1.96
C LEU A 860 -57.49 39.58 3.21
N GLN A 861 -58.14 40.04 4.29
CA GLN A 861 -57.46 40.35 5.55
C GLN A 861 -56.90 39.10 6.22
N GLN A 862 -57.66 38.00 6.27
CA GLN A 862 -57.15 36.70 6.72
C GLN A 862 -55.93 36.26 5.89
N ARG A 863 -55.96 36.45 4.57
CA ARG A 863 -54.83 36.11 3.70
C ARG A 863 -53.59 36.99 3.93
N VAL A 864 -53.77 38.27 4.30
CA VAL A 864 -52.66 39.14 4.72
C VAL A 864 -52.07 38.68 6.05
N GLU A 865 -52.91 38.30 7.02
CA GLU A 865 -52.47 37.78 8.33
C GLU A 865 -51.70 36.44 8.18
N GLU A 866 -52.14 35.54 7.29
CA GLU A 866 -51.40 34.33 6.90
C GLU A 866 -50.02 34.64 6.30
N LEU A 867 -49.97 35.56 5.34
CA LEU A 867 -48.71 35.95 4.67
C LEU A 867 -47.75 36.65 5.63
N GLU A 868 -48.25 37.47 6.56
CA GLU A 868 -47.45 38.02 7.64
C GLU A 868 -46.89 36.94 8.57
N ALA A 869 -47.68 35.91 8.92
CA ALA A 869 -47.23 34.80 9.75
C ALA A 869 -46.14 33.97 9.05
N GLN A 870 -46.34 33.66 7.75
CA GLN A 870 -45.33 32.97 6.93
C GLN A 870 -44.04 33.79 6.80
N LEU A 871 -44.14 35.11 6.60
CA LEU A 871 -42.99 36.01 6.51
C LEU A 871 -42.25 36.14 7.86
N LYS A 872 -42.96 36.12 8.98
CA LYS A 872 -42.36 36.06 10.33
C LYS A 872 -41.63 34.73 10.56
N ALA A 873 -42.20 33.60 10.14
CA ALA A 873 -41.54 32.29 10.20
C ALA A 873 -40.28 32.22 9.31
N LEU A 874 -40.36 32.70 8.07
CA LEU A 874 -39.21 32.81 7.15
C LEU A 874 -38.08 33.65 7.75
N ARG A 875 -38.40 34.80 8.37
CA ARG A 875 -37.40 35.63 9.07
C ARG A 875 -36.71 34.89 10.21
N LEU A 876 -37.42 34.07 10.98
CA LEU A 876 -36.82 33.27 12.06
C LEU A 876 -35.88 32.19 11.49
N VAL A 877 -36.29 31.45 10.46
CA VAL A 877 -35.44 30.43 9.81
C VAL A 877 -34.20 31.07 9.17
N LEU A 878 -34.34 32.22 8.50
CA LEU A 878 -33.21 32.96 7.96
C LEU A 878 -32.26 33.46 9.06
N GLN A 879 -32.79 33.96 10.19
CA GLN A 879 -31.98 34.38 11.33
C GLN A 879 -31.22 33.20 11.97
N GLU A 880 -31.85 32.03 12.05
CA GLU A 880 -31.19 30.80 12.52
C GLU A 880 -30.09 30.37 11.55
N LYS A 881 -30.33 30.38 10.24
CA LYS A 881 -29.31 30.07 9.22
C LYS A 881 -28.14 31.05 9.25
N ILE A 882 -28.40 32.34 9.45
CA ILE A 882 -27.34 33.36 9.66
C ILE A 882 -26.51 33.04 10.91
N ASN A 883 -27.13 32.56 11.99
CA ASN A 883 -26.40 32.17 13.20
C ASN A 883 -25.58 30.89 12.98
N GLN A 884 -26.15 29.87 12.32
CA GLN A 884 -25.43 28.64 11.94
C GLN A 884 -24.20 28.94 11.06
N LEU A 885 -24.32 29.85 10.09
CA LEU A 885 -23.19 30.30 9.25
C LEU A 885 -22.12 31.06 10.05
N LYS A 886 -22.51 31.90 11.02
CA LYS A 886 -21.56 32.59 11.93
C LYS A 886 -20.79 31.60 12.81
N GLU A 887 -21.46 30.58 13.34
CA GLU A 887 -20.77 29.52 14.09
C GLU A 887 -19.79 28.73 13.23
N GLN A 888 -20.17 28.40 11.98
CA GLN A 888 -19.26 27.72 11.05
C GLN A 888 -18.05 28.60 10.69
N LEU A 889 -18.24 29.91 10.51
CA LEU A 889 -17.13 30.85 10.30
C LEU A 889 -16.17 30.89 11.51
N VAL A 890 -16.69 30.91 12.73
CA VAL A 890 -15.87 30.86 13.96
C VAL A 890 -15.14 29.52 14.11
N LYS A 891 -15.78 28.40 13.74
CA LYS A 891 -15.14 27.06 13.72
C LYS A 891 -14.01 27.01 12.68
N ASN A 892 -14.26 27.50 11.46
CA ASN A 892 -13.30 27.53 10.36
C ASN A 892 -12.07 28.41 10.71
N ASN A 893 -12.30 29.59 11.30
CA ASN A 893 -11.20 30.44 11.77
C ASN A 893 -10.31 29.72 12.79
N ARG A 894 -10.89 29.00 13.78
CA ARG A 894 -10.13 28.22 14.76
C ARG A 894 -9.35 27.06 14.13
N THR A 895 -9.92 26.36 13.14
CA THR A 895 -9.18 25.32 12.41
C THR A 895 -8.07 25.91 11.54
N SER A 896 -8.26 27.13 10.99
CA SER A 896 -7.21 27.85 10.26
C SER A 896 -6.08 28.34 11.18
N GLU A 897 -6.37 28.74 12.41
CA GLU A 897 -5.38 29.07 13.44
C GLU A 897 -4.60 27.81 13.85
N MET A 898 -5.27 26.74 14.25
CA MET A 898 -4.65 25.46 14.61
C MET A 898 -3.79 24.87 13.47
N MET A 899 -4.24 24.99 12.22
CA MET A 899 -3.46 24.57 11.05
C MET A 899 -2.17 25.40 10.88
N LYS A 900 -2.19 26.71 11.14
CA LYS A 900 -0.99 27.55 11.11
C LYS A 900 -0.01 27.17 12.21
N ASP A 901 -0.49 26.90 13.42
CA ASP A 901 0.34 26.46 14.53
C ASP A 901 1.03 25.12 14.20
N LEU A 902 0.30 24.15 13.62
CA LEU A 902 0.87 22.89 13.14
C LEU A 902 1.88 23.07 11.98
N TYR A 903 1.69 24.04 11.08
CA TYR A 903 2.72 24.37 10.07
C TYR A 903 3.97 24.99 10.69
N VAL A 904 3.82 25.82 11.74
CA VAL A 904 4.93 26.40 12.49
C VAL A 904 5.69 25.32 13.27
N GLU A 905 4.98 24.39 13.90
CA GLU A 905 5.57 23.23 14.61
C GLU A 905 6.31 22.30 13.64
N ASN A 906 5.70 21.91 12.52
CA ASN A 906 6.39 21.14 11.48
C ASN A 906 7.64 21.85 10.93
N SER A 907 7.61 23.18 10.80
CA SER A 907 8.79 23.98 10.42
C SER A 907 9.90 23.97 11.49
N GLN A 908 9.55 23.81 12.76
CA GLN A 908 10.51 23.65 13.86
C GLN A 908 11.06 22.22 13.92
N LEU A 909 10.21 21.21 13.76
CA LEU A 909 10.60 19.80 13.69
C LEU A 909 11.54 19.53 12.51
N MET A 910 11.28 20.06 11.32
CA MET A 910 12.20 19.95 10.17
C MET A 910 13.58 20.58 10.44
N LYS A 911 13.64 21.70 11.18
CA LYS A 911 14.91 22.32 11.58
C LYS A 911 15.65 21.48 12.64
N ALA A 912 14.91 20.89 13.59
CA ALA A 912 15.47 19.97 14.56
C ALA A 912 16.03 18.71 13.88
N LEU A 913 15.28 18.12 12.94
CA LEU A 913 15.69 16.97 12.13
C LEU A 913 16.98 17.26 11.36
N GLN A 914 17.06 18.41 10.67
CA GLN A 914 18.25 18.82 9.94
C GLN A 914 19.47 19.00 10.86
N VAL A 915 19.28 19.50 12.09
CA VAL A 915 20.35 19.59 13.10
C VAL A 915 20.77 18.20 13.61
N THR A 916 19.84 17.25 13.77
CA THR A 916 20.19 15.86 14.13
C THR A 916 20.91 15.12 13.00
N GLU A 917 20.49 15.29 11.74
CA GLU A 917 21.20 14.75 10.58
C GLU A 917 22.64 15.28 10.46
N LEU A 918 22.84 16.58 10.67
CA LEU A 918 24.18 17.17 10.64
C LEU A 918 25.07 16.61 11.75
N ARG A 919 24.52 16.43 12.97
CA ARG A 919 25.23 15.77 14.08
C ARG A 919 25.54 14.31 13.79
N GLN A 920 24.63 13.58 13.16
CA GLN A 920 24.85 12.20 12.73
C GLN A 920 25.96 12.12 11.68
N LYS A 921 25.90 12.94 10.62
CA LYS A 921 26.93 13.02 9.57
C LYS A 921 28.30 13.47 10.09
N GLU A 922 28.34 14.21 11.20
CA GLU A 922 29.57 14.49 11.93
C GLU A 922 30.07 13.31 12.79
N ALA A 923 29.17 12.50 13.35
CA ALA A 923 29.52 11.30 14.12
C ALA A 923 30.03 10.19 13.20
N GLU A 924 29.35 9.93 12.07
CA GLU A 924 29.77 9.00 11.02
C GLU A 924 31.19 9.32 10.52
N LYS A 925 31.48 10.60 10.22
CA LYS A 925 32.83 11.06 9.85
C LYS A 925 33.87 10.85 10.94
N LYS A 926 33.49 10.91 12.22
CA LYS A 926 34.40 10.61 13.35
C LYS A 926 34.63 9.10 13.47
N ASN A 927 33.59 8.27 13.28
CA ASN A 927 33.68 6.82 13.30
C ASN A 927 34.60 6.29 12.18
N LEU A 928 34.39 6.71 10.93
CA LEU A 928 35.28 6.36 9.80
C LEU A 928 36.75 6.72 10.08
N LEU A 929 37.00 7.88 10.70
CA LEU A 929 38.34 8.33 11.07
C LEU A 929 38.92 7.56 12.28
N PHE A 930 38.06 6.98 13.15
CA PHE A 930 38.49 6.02 14.17
C PHE A 930 38.75 4.63 13.57
N GLU A 931 37.95 4.15 12.61
CA GLU A 931 38.18 2.90 11.88
C GLU A 931 39.49 2.93 11.09
N GLU A 932 39.81 4.05 10.43
CA GLU A 932 41.11 4.26 9.79
C GLU A 932 42.27 4.18 10.80
N LYS A 933 42.13 4.80 11.98
CA LYS A 933 43.14 4.70 13.05
C LYS A 933 43.28 3.27 13.59
N VAL A 934 42.18 2.55 13.77
CA VAL A 934 42.18 1.14 14.19
C VAL A 934 42.82 0.26 13.10
N ARG A 935 42.56 0.52 11.83
CA ARG A 935 43.18 -0.16 10.67
C ARG A 935 44.69 0.07 10.65
N VAL A 936 45.16 1.30 10.85
CA VAL A 936 46.59 1.66 10.94
C VAL A 936 47.25 1.07 12.20
N LEU A 937 46.56 1.06 13.35
CA LEU A 937 47.07 0.40 14.56
C LEU A 937 47.21 -1.11 14.36
N ASN A 938 46.21 -1.77 13.74
CA ASN A 938 46.27 -3.19 13.42
C ASN A 938 47.36 -3.52 12.38
N GLN A 939 47.61 -2.63 11.42
CA GLN A 939 48.72 -2.72 10.47
C GLN A 939 50.07 -2.71 11.22
N LEU A 940 50.30 -1.69 12.06
CA LEU A 940 51.52 -1.56 12.88
C LEU A 940 51.70 -2.71 13.87
N LEU A 941 50.60 -3.25 14.43
CA LEU A 941 50.64 -4.37 15.37
C LEU A 941 50.98 -5.69 14.66
N ARG A 942 50.51 -5.91 13.43
CA ARG A 942 50.95 -7.02 12.57
C ARG A 942 52.43 -6.89 12.20
N GLU A 943 52.89 -5.69 11.85
CA GLU A 943 54.30 -5.41 11.55
C GLU A 943 55.19 -5.63 12.77
N ALA A 944 54.76 -5.20 13.96
CA ALA A 944 55.47 -5.46 15.22
C ALA A 944 55.55 -6.96 15.53
N VAL A 945 54.44 -7.70 15.44
CA VAL A 945 54.40 -9.16 15.64
C VAL A 945 55.30 -9.87 14.60
N ALA A 946 55.28 -9.45 13.34
CA ALA A 946 56.16 -10.00 12.31
C ALA A 946 57.65 -9.74 12.59
N THR A 947 58.02 -8.56 13.11
CA THR A 947 59.42 -8.30 13.52
C THR A 947 59.84 -9.10 14.75
N VAL A 948 58.96 -9.31 15.74
CA VAL A 948 59.23 -10.12 16.94
C VAL A 948 59.32 -11.62 16.62
N LEU A 949 58.58 -12.11 15.61
CA LEU A 949 58.69 -13.48 15.11
C LEU A 949 59.91 -13.71 14.21
N ALA A 950 60.68 -12.67 13.89
CA ALA A 950 61.87 -12.72 13.04
C ALA A 950 63.20 -12.51 13.80
N THR A 951 63.16 -12.47 15.14
CA THR A 951 64.29 -12.22 16.05
C THR A 951 64.45 -13.34 17.08
#